data_AF-A0A358PHU0-F1
#
_entry.id   AF-A0A358PHU0-F1
#
_cell.length_a   1.000
_cell.length_b   1.000
_cell.length_c   1.000
_cell.angle_alpha   90.00
_cell.angle_beta   90.00
_cell.angle_gamma   90.00
#
_symmetry.space_group_name_H-M   'P 1'
#
loop_
_entity.id
_entity.type
_entity.pdbx_description
1 polymer ?
#
loop_
_entity_poly.entity_id
_entity_poly.type
_entity_poly.pdbx_seq_one_letter_code
_entity_poly.pdbx_strand_id
1 'polypeptide(L)'
;MKGTNFRRILCILIAAMLCIGLLPIGAAADSYAAATELRSMQKVRREIDGELFELESELDSDLSAVDTVDTLFEYLDGDSRIKSINRQNGTTFGYTLKSGMTVVYDYNIVHGIREGSEPVKIELSPAEEVRGILDDGAVTASNRNVAVYAPYLGIDEGVGTYYSETFAPVISSYTGGTLTVYGGNECDVTDLTEMYKYGVIMFDSHGLEYDGLSYIAIHNENGVTASDYSNGWVVELAGGGIAVNYLYLNHYATATMPGSYVHLATCSGGKDGNLLNYFTSHGASVALGYDETVTVAYDVYIFQDILNSMRGLGVSECYNIGQALDYAKSRRGEYDPYYYEDEGIYTHPVLAGNRNWYFPPLYTVNFIVEGQTAAFESFTVTKNTVLNLSDFPTPPTIPGKNFSHWRGPNGETVTGSLTITANTNIIASYTVPTCTVQWVDGATEQVLKTLNMPIGDTVMAEAFPEPPEHEGKTFEYWSVNGSEFFGSSYYLTGDTTFRAEYSNEVYTVSFYSGLTGELIGTRTAEYGTEIPLSEFPKAPDAVGYNFAEWQYADGSAVSGSINVTENTSCYAAYEAKMYTVKFWDNHTDVILRTDTVPYGTVIKAEDFPEHIEHEGYDFKGWYGYGEFLDEVTVVSNVIIYATYEQHPYTVTFVDGYNGETLQSVTVLYDNGLYSDEFPVPPVHENADFVGWYVEGTLFEGSYLRVLGDMTVTAVYSGFETHTITLVDSDTGETYETYEVRAGTEVDLADLPMPPYREGMVFVGWLVNGELMESGTVIVNEDMVITAVLRKETFTVRFYDTMADSFFVTMEDVEYGTVLRVSDFPAPPVHEGMAFAGWDYNGRIITEETVTITRPMVFAAVYAPRTCNLTVIDDYTGETLLDTPVSVGFSFEVGEIPVPTHEGMVFVGWFINGELVTDEIITVEEDTVIHAVFEPEAPVIGDINGDGTIGIDDALMLMRYAIGTEGLTDEQAARADLNGDGAVDVFDALLALRAALNGEQAPCIKPQNTAGKAEA
;
A
#
# COMPACT_ATOMS: atom_id res chain seq x y z
N MET A 1 86.28 7.59 18.02
CA MET A 1 85.05 8.32 17.63
C MET A 1 83.90 7.33 17.44
N LYS A 2 83.25 6.90 18.52
CA LYS A 2 82.04 6.06 18.51
C LYS A 2 81.25 6.43 19.76
N GLY A 3 80.04 6.97 19.63
CA GLY A 3 79.22 7.28 20.81
C GLY A 3 77.96 8.13 20.60
N THR A 4 77.84 8.89 19.51
CA THR A 4 76.75 9.90 19.40
C THR A 4 75.66 9.60 18.39
N ASN A 5 75.91 8.77 17.36
CA ASN A 5 74.89 8.50 16.32
C ASN A 5 73.94 7.34 16.64
N PHE A 6 74.34 6.37 17.47
CA PHE A 6 73.49 5.21 17.77
C PHE A 6 72.35 5.55 18.74
N ARG A 7 72.59 6.45 19.72
CA ARG A 7 71.55 6.92 20.65
C ARG A 7 70.50 7.80 19.98
N ARG A 8 70.86 8.62 18.98
CA ARG A 8 69.89 9.44 18.23
C ARG A 8 68.99 8.58 17.33
N ILE A 9 69.54 7.57 16.67
CA ILE A 9 68.75 6.66 15.83
C ILE A 9 67.84 5.78 16.69
N LEU A 10 68.30 5.31 17.85
CA LEU A 10 67.48 4.52 18.77
C LEU A 10 66.36 5.35 19.43
N CYS A 11 66.61 6.60 19.80
CA CYS A 11 65.55 7.49 20.30
C CYS A 11 64.52 7.87 19.23
N ILE A 12 64.94 8.05 17.98
CA ILE A 12 64.01 8.31 16.86
C ILE A 12 63.20 7.06 16.51
N LEU A 13 63.80 5.86 16.57
CA LEU A 13 63.08 4.60 16.35
C LEU A 13 62.11 4.27 17.50
N ILE A 14 62.46 4.56 18.75
CA ILE A 14 61.57 4.38 19.89
C ILE A 14 60.44 5.43 19.88
N ALA A 15 60.73 6.69 19.52
CA ALA A 15 59.70 7.72 19.35
C ALA A 15 58.79 7.43 18.14
N ALA A 16 59.34 6.91 17.04
CA ALA A 16 58.54 6.47 15.90
C ALA A 16 57.70 5.23 16.23
N MET A 17 58.20 4.26 17.00
CA MET A 17 57.41 3.11 17.47
C MET A 17 56.33 3.50 18.49
N LEU A 18 56.57 4.51 19.35
CA LEU A 18 55.56 5.07 20.24
C LEU A 18 54.50 5.89 19.47
N CYS A 19 54.88 6.61 18.42
CA CYS A 19 53.93 7.34 17.57
C CYS A 19 53.16 6.44 16.58
N ILE A 20 53.72 5.31 16.16
CA ILE A 20 53.05 4.31 15.31
C ILE A 20 52.17 3.37 16.16
N GLY A 21 52.52 3.14 17.43
CA GLY A 21 51.69 2.38 18.39
C GLY A 21 50.52 3.16 19.00
N LEU A 22 50.42 4.46 18.77
CA LEU A 22 49.31 5.32 19.23
C LEU A 22 48.22 5.54 18.16
N LEU A 23 48.46 5.11 16.92
CA LEU A 23 47.51 5.16 15.81
C LEU A 23 47.11 3.72 15.44
N PRO A 24 46.44 3.02 16.36
CA PRO A 24 44.98 2.85 16.25
C PRO A 24 44.28 2.77 17.62
N ILE A 25 44.73 3.50 18.64
CA ILE A 25 44.04 3.49 19.96
C ILE A 25 42.86 4.47 19.97
N GLY A 26 42.96 5.62 19.28
CA GLY A 26 41.86 6.59 19.17
C GLY A 26 40.64 6.03 18.43
N ALA A 27 40.83 5.50 17.21
CA ALA A 27 39.73 4.91 16.43
C ALA A 27 39.11 3.65 17.09
N ALA A 28 39.91 2.86 17.83
CA ALA A 28 39.40 1.74 18.61
C ALA A 28 38.68 2.19 19.90
N ALA A 29 39.11 3.29 20.53
CA ALA A 29 38.46 3.85 21.71
C ALA A 29 37.15 4.58 21.34
N ASP A 30 37.13 5.31 20.22
CA ASP A 30 35.92 6.00 19.72
C ASP A 30 34.87 4.99 19.24
N SER A 31 35.29 3.91 18.56
CA SER A 31 34.37 2.81 18.18
C SER A 31 33.88 2.02 19.40
N TYR A 32 34.72 1.81 20.42
CA TYR A 32 34.30 1.16 21.67
C TYR A 32 33.35 2.05 22.48
N ALA A 33 33.59 3.37 22.53
CA ALA A 33 32.71 4.33 23.19
C ALA A 33 31.35 4.41 22.49
N ALA A 34 31.31 4.53 21.17
CA ALA A 34 30.08 4.52 20.38
C ALA A 34 29.29 3.21 20.52
N ALA A 35 29.97 2.06 20.54
CA ALA A 35 29.34 0.76 20.79
C ALA A 35 28.82 0.62 22.24
N THR A 36 29.47 1.27 23.20
CA THR A 36 29.03 1.30 24.61
C THR A 36 27.78 2.18 24.77
N GLU A 37 27.71 3.28 24.03
CA GLU A 37 26.54 4.17 23.99
C GLU A 37 25.32 3.49 23.37
N LEU A 38 25.47 2.80 22.24
CA LEU A 38 24.36 2.04 21.66
C LEU A 38 23.84 0.95 22.61
N ARG A 39 24.74 0.20 23.27
CA ARG A 39 24.36 -0.83 24.25
C ARG A 39 23.60 -0.27 25.45
N SER A 40 23.95 0.94 25.90
CA SER A 40 23.24 1.56 27.02
C SER A 40 21.82 2.01 26.62
N MET A 41 21.66 2.50 25.38
CA MET A 41 20.35 2.83 24.80
C MET A 41 19.46 1.59 24.68
N GLN A 42 19.98 0.52 24.08
CA GLN A 42 19.26 -0.76 23.92
C GLN A 42 18.85 -1.38 25.26
N LYS A 43 19.67 -1.21 26.30
CA LYS A 43 19.34 -1.71 27.64
C LYS A 43 18.06 -1.04 28.19
N VAL A 44 17.98 0.29 28.14
CA VAL A 44 16.81 1.04 28.63
C VAL A 44 15.56 0.67 27.82
N ARG A 45 15.70 0.54 26.50
CA ARG A 45 14.62 0.06 25.62
C ARG A 45 14.12 -1.33 26.02
N ARG A 46 15.00 -2.31 26.28
CA ARG A 46 14.59 -3.67 26.70
C ARG A 46 13.90 -3.72 28.05
N GLU A 47 14.25 -2.84 28.98
CA GLU A 47 13.55 -2.70 30.26
C GLU A 47 12.10 -2.21 30.02
N ILE A 48 11.92 -1.19 29.18
CA ILE A 48 10.58 -0.67 28.82
C ILE A 48 9.74 -1.72 28.08
N ASP A 49 10.28 -2.42 27.09
CA ASP A 49 9.56 -3.49 26.40
C ASP A 49 9.11 -4.59 27.35
N GLY A 50 9.95 -4.97 28.32
CA GLY A 50 9.59 -5.95 29.33
C GLY A 50 8.38 -5.52 30.15
N GLU A 51 8.33 -4.25 30.54
CA GLU A 51 7.20 -3.66 31.27
C GLU A 51 5.94 -3.57 30.38
N LEU A 52 6.09 -3.17 29.11
CA LEU A 52 4.98 -3.12 28.16
C LEU A 52 4.36 -4.49 27.93
N PHE A 53 5.16 -5.52 27.71
CA PHE A 53 4.66 -6.88 27.48
C PHE A 53 4.11 -7.53 28.75
N GLU A 54 4.63 -7.18 29.92
CA GLU A 54 4.04 -7.59 31.20
C GLU A 54 2.66 -6.95 31.38
N LEU A 55 2.56 -5.63 31.17
CA LEU A 55 1.28 -4.91 31.22
C LEU A 55 0.28 -5.48 30.21
N GLU A 56 0.69 -5.66 28.96
CA GLU A 56 -0.14 -6.25 27.91
C GLU A 56 -0.63 -7.65 28.27
N SER A 57 0.19 -8.48 28.91
CA SER A 57 -0.22 -9.81 29.38
C SER A 57 -1.24 -9.78 30.53
N GLU A 58 -1.36 -8.66 31.23
CA GLU A 58 -2.34 -8.43 32.30
C GLU A 58 -3.64 -7.81 31.77
N LEU A 59 -3.66 -7.31 30.53
CA LEU A 59 -4.85 -6.78 29.88
C LEU A 59 -5.82 -7.91 29.49
N ASP A 60 -7.11 -7.58 29.39
CA ASP A 60 -8.13 -8.53 28.95
C ASP A 60 -7.84 -8.99 27.52
N SER A 61 -7.83 -10.32 27.30
CA SER A 61 -7.52 -10.90 25.99
C SER A 61 -8.54 -10.56 24.90
N ASP A 62 -9.72 -10.07 25.29
CA ASP A 62 -10.79 -9.66 24.39
C ASP A 62 -10.71 -8.17 23.98
N LEU A 63 -9.72 -7.41 24.48
CA LEU A 63 -9.50 -6.02 24.07
C LEU A 63 -9.16 -5.93 22.58
N SER A 64 -9.63 -4.86 21.93
CA SER A 64 -9.25 -4.59 20.55
C SER A 64 -7.77 -4.18 20.46
N ALA A 65 -7.19 -4.31 19.27
CA ALA A 65 -5.83 -3.83 19.01
C ALA A 65 -5.67 -2.33 19.34
N VAL A 66 -6.72 -1.52 19.10
CA VAL A 66 -6.70 -0.09 19.38
C VAL A 66 -6.70 0.19 20.88
N ASP A 67 -7.57 -0.47 21.63
CA ASP A 67 -7.68 -0.29 23.08
C ASP A 67 -6.44 -0.78 23.82
N THR A 68 -5.83 -1.87 23.33
CA THR A 68 -4.56 -2.38 23.85
C THR A 68 -3.47 -1.33 23.68
N VAL A 69 -3.33 -0.79 22.47
CA VAL A 69 -2.33 0.24 22.15
C VAL A 69 -2.59 1.55 22.90
N ASP A 70 -3.85 1.94 23.11
CA ASP A 70 -4.22 3.09 23.96
C ASP A 70 -3.75 2.91 25.40
N THR A 71 -3.97 1.73 25.96
CA THR A 71 -3.54 1.43 27.33
C THR A 71 -2.02 1.47 27.48
N LEU A 72 -1.29 0.88 26.53
CA LEU A 72 0.17 0.91 26.52
C LEU A 72 0.73 2.33 26.31
N PHE A 73 0.07 3.13 25.46
CA PHE A 73 0.43 4.53 25.24
C PHE A 73 0.27 5.35 26.52
N GLU A 74 -0.86 5.22 27.22
CA GLU A 74 -1.12 5.92 28.48
C GLU A 74 -0.14 5.52 29.59
N TYR A 75 0.24 4.24 29.67
CA TYR A 75 1.25 3.79 30.63
C TYR A 75 2.61 4.47 30.46
N LEU A 76 3.01 4.69 29.20
CA LEU A 76 4.28 5.35 28.89
C LEU A 76 4.21 6.88 28.95
N ASP A 77 3.02 7.45 28.85
CA ASP A 77 2.85 8.90 28.97
C ASP A 77 3.16 9.36 30.40
N GLY A 78 4.23 10.14 30.55
CA GLY A 78 4.77 10.56 31.84
C GLY A 78 5.91 9.70 32.39
N ASP A 79 6.35 8.64 31.69
CA ASP A 79 7.53 7.86 32.11
C ASP A 79 8.80 8.72 32.08
N SER A 80 9.54 8.72 33.20
CA SER A 80 10.73 9.55 33.38
C SER A 80 11.90 9.26 32.42
N ARG A 81 11.92 8.11 31.75
CA ARG A 81 12.92 7.69 30.75
C ARG A 81 12.60 8.23 29.35
N ILE A 82 11.33 8.55 29.09
CA ILE A 82 10.83 9.03 27.81
C ILE A 82 11.02 10.55 27.70
N LYS A 83 11.40 11.00 26.51
CA LYS A 83 11.56 12.41 26.14
C LYS A 83 10.32 12.94 25.43
N SER A 84 9.74 12.13 24.56
CA SER A 84 8.52 12.43 23.81
C SER A 84 7.86 11.12 23.38
N ILE A 85 6.54 11.12 23.29
CA ILE A 85 5.73 10.02 22.77
C ILE A 85 4.74 10.60 21.75
N ASN A 86 4.46 9.88 20.67
CA ASN A 86 3.60 10.31 19.58
C ASN A 86 2.74 9.13 19.10
N ARG A 87 1.44 9.37 18.94
CA ARG A 87 0.49 8.39 18.40
C ARG A 87 0.42 8.56 16.89
N GLN A 88 0.69 7.50 16.14
CA GLN A 88 0.68 7.52 14.66
C GLN A 88 -0.72 7.20 14.13
N ASN A 89 -1.33 6.12 14.61
CA ASN A 89 -2.68 5.66 14.22
C ASN A 89 -3.26 4.75 15.33
N GLY A 90 -4.41 4.11 15.08
CA GLY A 90 -5.06 3.22 16.05
C GLY A 90 -4.18 2.07 16.56
N THR A 91 -3.22 1.55 15.80
CA THR A 91 -2.42 0.36 16.17
C THR A 91 -0.94 0.65 16.41
N THR A 92 -0.51 1.90 16.24
CA THR A 92 0.92 2.25 16.20
C THR A 92 1.20 3.53 16.96
N PHE A 93 2.20 3.50 17.84
CA PHE A 93 2.78 4.69 18.47
C PHE A 93 4.29 4.59 18.56
N GLY A 94 4.97 5.72 18.73
CA GLY A 94 6.40 5.74 18.97
C GLY A 94 6.78 6.65 20.12
N TYR A 95 7.89 6.31 20.78
CA TYR A 95 8.45 7.08 21.88
C TYR A 95 9.95 7.27 21.67
N THR A 96 10.43 8.46 21.96
CA THR A 96 11.85 8.79 21.94
C THR A 96 12.37 8.80 23.37
N LEU A 97 13.39 7.99 23.65
CA LEU A 97 14.10 7.98 24.92
C LEU A 97 14.90 9.28 25.09
N LYS A 98 15.23 9.64 26.34
CA LYS A 98 16.13 10.79 26.63
C LYS A 98 17.51 10.66 25.99
N SER A 99 17.93 9.45 25.65
CA SER A 99 19.14 9.17 24.88
C SER A 99 19.05 9.52 23.39
N GLY A 100 17.86 9.80 22.86
CA GLY A 100 17.63 10.08 21.44
C GLY A 100 17.21 8.86 20.60
N MET A 101 17.11 7.67 21.19
CA MET A 101 16.56 6.48 20.52
C MET A 101 15.05 6.59 20.37
N THR A 102 14.55 6.57 19.15
CA THR A 102 13.12 6.40 18.88
C THR A 102 12.80 4.92 18.76
N VAL A 103 11.80 4.48 19.51
CA VAL A 103 11.24 3.14 19.49
C VAL A 103 9.81 3.25 19.00
N VAL A 104 9.40 2.36 18.10
CA VAL A 104 8.05 2.29 17.55
C VAL A 104 7.42 0.98 18.00
N TYR A 105 6.28 1.09 18.69
CA TYR A 105 5.41 -0.02 18.99
C TYR A 105 4.32 -0.07 17.91
N ASP A 106 4.26 -1.18 17.21
CA ASP A 106 3.21 -1.48 16.23
C ASP A 106 2.58 -2.81 16.62
N TYR A 107 1.27 -2.81 16.89
CA TYR A 107 0.56 -3.99 17.38
C TYR A 107 0.70 -5.18 16.44
N ASN A 108 0.63 -4.95 15.13
CA ASN A 108 0.70 -6.00 14.12
C ASN A 108 2.11 -6.58 14.00
N ILE A 109 3.15 -5.76 14.18
CA ILE A 109 4.54 -6.23 14.23
C ILE A 109 4.79 -7.05 15.50
N VAL A 110 4.31 -6.60 16.65
CA VAL A 110 4.50 -7.29 17.95
C VAL A 110 3.73 -8.61 18.01
N HIS A 111 2.47 -8.63 17.59
CA HIS A 111 1.58 -9.80 17.69
C HIS A 111 1.59 -10.70 16.45
N GLY A 112 2.17 -10.22 15.35
CA GLY A 112 2.33 -10.98 14.11
C GLY A 112 3.39 -12.07 14.17
N ILE A 113 4.22 -12.12 15.23
CA ILE A 113 5.30 -13.11 15.37
C ILE A 113 4.69 -14.48 15.73
N ARG A 114 4.52 -15.37 14.73
CA ARG A 114 4.31 -16.80 14.97
C ARG A 114 5.45 -17.63 14.37
N GLU A 115 5.99 -18.51 15.19
CA GLU A 115 7.16 -19.37 14.95
C GLU A 115 7.17 -20.04 13.57
N GLY A 116 7.95 -19.49 12.63
CA GLY A 116 8.37 -20.16 11.40
C GLY A 116 9.84 -20.56 11.46
N SER A 117 10.25 -21.57 10.67
CA SER A 117 11.65 -22.00 10.63
C SER A 117 12.56 -20.93 10.01
N GLU A 118 13.71 -20.67 10.65
CA GLU A 118 14.73 -19.75 10.14
C GLU A 118 15.17 -20.17 8.71
N PRO A 119 15.04 -19.29 7.71
CA PRO A 119 15.42 -19.61 6.35
C PRO A 119 16.94 -19.65 6.20
N VAL A 120 17.42 -20.66 5.49
CA VAL A 120 18.84 -20.84 5.17
C VAL A 120 19.12 -20.21 3.81
N LYS A 121 20.30 -19.62 3.62
CA LYS A 121 20.79 -19.20 2.31
C LYS A 121 20.77 -20.37 1.31
N ILE A 122 20.00 -20.26 0.23
CA ILE A 122 19.91 -21.28 -0.82
C ILE A 122 20.29 -20.66 -2.18
N GLU A 123 21.14 -21.36 -2.94
CA GLU A 123 21.39 -21.09 -4.36
C GLU A 123 20.66 -22.16 -5.19
N LEU A 124 19.66 -21.76 -5.97
CA LEU A 124 18.87 -22.67 -6.81
C LEU A 124 19.23 -22.55 -8.29
N SER A 125 19.02 -23.64 -9.02
CA SER A 125 19.14 -23.69 -10.49
C SER A 125 17.78 -23.41 -11.15
N PRO A 126 17.75 -22.78 -12.34
CA PRO A 126 16.52 -22.28 -12.93
C PRO A 126 15.58 -23.35 -13.51
N ALA A 127 14.26 -23.12 -13.42
CA ALA A 127 13.21 -23.94 -14.05
C ALA A 127 12.31 -23.13 -15.02
N GLU A 128 11.90 -23.83 -16.09
CA GLU A 128 11.01 -23.61 -17.25
C GLU A 128 10.70 -22.22 -17.88
N GLU A 129 10.44 -22.30 -19.19
CA GLU A 129 10.71 -21.32 -20.25
C GLU A 129 9.53 -20.41 -20.60
N VAL A 130 9.83 -19.22 -21.13
CA VAL A 130 8.87 -18.19 -21.53
C VAL A 130 9.29 -17.49 -22.82
N ARG A 131 8.32 -16.92 -23.54
CA ARG A 131 8.38 -16.47 -24.93
C ARG A 131 7.80 -15.06 -25.06
N GLY A 132 8.47 -14.16 -25.79
CA GLY A 132 7.91 -12.87 -26.19
C GLY A 132 8.84 -12.00 -27.04
N ILE A 133 8.28 -11.31 -28.04
CA ILE A 133 8.95 -10.30 -28.87
C ILE A 133 8.66 -8.90 -28.30
N LEU A 134 9.69 -8.05 -28.23
CA LEU A 134 9.65 -6.66 -27.78
C LEU A 134 9.98 -5.71 -28.93
N ASP A 135 9.44 -4.50 -28.85
CA ASP A 135 9.70 -3.41 -29.79
C ASP A 135 11.11 -2.81 -29.67
N ASP A 136 11.52 -2.12 -30.73
CA ASP A 136 12.75 -1.34 -30.82
C ASP A 136 12.70 -0.15 -29.83
N GLY A 137 13.23 -0.37 -28.62
CA GLY A 137 13.26 0.65 -27.55
C GLY A 137 13.14 0.12 -26.13
N ALA A 138 13.07 -1.21 -25.94
CA ALA A 138 12.97 -1.84 -24.64
C ALA A 138 14.12 -1.44 -23.68
N VAL A 139 13.75 -0.96 -22.48
CA VAL A 139 14.68 -0.62 -21.39
C VAL A 139 14.70 -1.76 -20.37
N THR A 140 15.87 -2.14 -19.88
CA THR A 140 16.05 -3.25 -18.93
C THR A 140 17.16 -2.97 -17.93
N ALA A 141 17.26 -3.76 -16.85
CA ALA A 141 18.41 -3.76 -15.97
C ALA A 141 19.72 -4.13 -16.67
N SER A 142 20.78 -3.43 -16.28
CA SER A 142 22.14 -3.68 -16.76
C SER A 142 22.77 -4.94 -16.17
N ASN A 143 22.23 -5.39 -15.02
CA ASN A 143 22.65 -6.58 -14.32
C ASN A 143 21.54 -7.64 -14.38
N ARG A 144 21.93 -8.92 -14.41
CA ARG A 144 21.00 -10.05 -14.49
C ARG A 144 20.74 -10.67 -13.12
N ASN A 145 21.55 -10.38 -12.11
CA ASN A 145 21.39 -11.00 -10.79
C ASN A 145 20.11 -10.49 -10.11
N VAL A 146 19.51 -11.37 -9.32
CA VAL A 146 18.29 -11.15 -8.57
C VAL A 146 18.62 -11.25 -7.08
N ALA A 147 18.12 -10.31 -6.29
CA ALA A 147 18.18 -10.39 -4.84
C ALA A 147 16.78 -10.33 -4.23
N VAL A 148 16.57 -11.15 -3.21
CA VAL A 148 15.44 -11.03 -2.29
C VAL A 148 15.99 -10.66 -0.92
N TYR A 149 15.59 -9.51 -0.42
CA TYR A 149 15.84 -9.06 0.94
C TYR A 149 14.57 -9.32 1.75
N ALA A 150 14.61 -10.37 2.56
CA ALA A 150 13.51 -10.78 3.42
C ALA A 150 13.93 -10.74 4.90
N PRO A 151 14.28 -9.55 5.43
CA PRO A 151 14.91 -9.40 6.73
C PRO A 151 13.95 -9.57 7.92
N TYR A 152 12.63 -9.57 7.69
CA TYR A 152 11.60 -9.72 8.71
C TYR A 152 10.64 -10.87 8.31
N LEU A 153 11.20 -12.08 8.19
CA LEU A 153 10.44 -13.31 7.92
C LEU A 153 9.91 -13.89 9.23
N GLY A 154 8.61 -13.73 9.50
CA GLY A 154 7.99 -14.19 10.75
C GLY A 154 6.47 -14.41 10.72
N ILE A 155 5.81 -14.28 9.57
CA ILE A 155 4.38 -14.58 9.43
C ILE A 155 4.19 -15.68 8.39
N ASP A 156 3.84 -16.87 8.88
CA ASP A 156 3.34 -18.04 8.16
C ASP A 156 4.24 -18.56 7.01
N GLU A 157 4.45 -19.88 6.91
CA GLU A 157 5.36 -20.51 5.93
C GLU A 157 5.03 -20.18 4.44
N GLY A 158 3.92 -19.47 4.18
CA GLY A 158 3.44 -19.11 2.84
C GLY A 158 3.95 -17.79 2.26
N VAL A 159 4.22 -16.73 3.03
CA VAL A 159 4.43 -15.38 2.44
C VAL A 159 5.82 -15.20 1.85
N GLY A 160 6.85 -15.46 2.65
CA GLY A 160 8.24 -15.32 2.20
C GLY A 160 8.70 -16.36 1.19
N THR A 161 8.02 -17.51 1.13
CA THR A 161 8.24 -18.52 0.11
C THR A 161 7.71 -18.07 -1.26
N TYR A 162 6.73 -17.15 -1.34
CA TYR A 162 6.35 -16.59 -2.64
C TYR A 162 7.49 -15.79 -3.26
N TYR A 163 8.13 -14.90 -2.53
CA TYR A 163 9.22 -14.10 -3.08
C TYR A 163 10.49 -14.92 -3.30
N SER A 164 10.93 -15.68 -2.29
CA SER A 164 12.19 -16.41 -2.33
C SER A 164 12.13 -17.74 -3.10
N GLU A 165 10.99 -18.45 -3.12
CA GLU A 165 10.85 -19.78 -3.73
C GLU A 165 9.96 -19.80 -4.99
N THR A 166 9.13 -18.78 -5.22
CA THR A 166 8.26 -18.72 -6.41
C THR A 166 8.70 -17.66 -7.42
N PHE A 167 8.69 -16.38 -7.03
CA PHE A 167 8.93 -15.27 -7.94
C PHE A 167 10.41 -15.10 -8.28
N ALA A 168 11.28 -14.99 -7.29
CA ALA A 168 12.70 -14.73 -7.56
C ALA A 168 13.42 -15.87 -8.31
N PRO A 169 13.09 -17.17 -8.09
CA PRO A 169 13.60 -18.24 -8.93
C PRO A 169 13.15 -18.12 -10.39
N VAL A 170 11.87 -17.78 -10.64
CA VAL A 170 11.35 -17.52 -11.98
C VAL A 170 12.02 -16.31 -12.63
N ILE A 171 12.22 -15.23 -11.87
CA ILE A 171 12.88 -14.03 -12.37
C ILE A 171 14.36 -14.33 -12.66
N SER A 172 15.07 -15.04 -11.78
CA SER A 172 16.49 -15.38 -12.01
C SER A 172 16.68 -16.33 -13.20
N SER A 173 15.73 -17.24 -13.44
CA SER A 173 15.72 -18.08 -14.65
C SER A 173 15.57 -17.23 -15.90
N TYR A 174 14.64 -16.27 -15.83
CA TYR A 174 14.33 -15.34 -16.88
C TYR A 174 15.53 -14.45 -17.17
N THR A 175 16.15 -13.83 -16.16
CA THR A 175 17.36 -12.99 -16.29
C THR A 175 18.61 -13.75 -16.68
N GLY A 176 18.67 -15.05 -16.40
CA GLY A 176 19.88 -15.85 -16.53
C GLY A 176 21.02 -15.37 -15.61
N GLY A 177 20.68 -14.65 -14.54
CA GLY A 177 21.61 -14.26 -13.48
C GLY A 177 21.53 -15.19 -12.28
N THR A 178 22.32 -14.86 -11.26
CA THR A 178 22.27 -15.58 -9.96
C THR A 178 21.15 -15.04 -9.08
N LEU A 179 20.56 -15.90 -8.27
CA LEU A 179 19.63 -15.53 -7.20
C LEU A 179 20.37 -15.54 -5.86
N THR A 180 20.29 -14.43 -5.12
CA THR A 180 20.71 -14.36 -3.71
C THR A 180 19.50 -14.04 -2.84
N VAL A 181 19.30 -14.78 -1.76
CA VAL A 181 18.26 -14.50 -0.76
C VAL A 181 18.94 -14.14 0.56
N TYR A 182 18.59 -13.00 1.13
CA TYR A 182 19.01 -12.53 2.45
C TYR A 182 17.79 -12.64 3.37
N GLY A 183 17.76 -13.63 4.26
CA GLY A 183 16.58 -13.96 5.06
C GLY A 183 16.79 -13.84 6.56
N GLY A 184 15.78 -13.36 7.27
CA GLY A 184 15.71 -13.36 8.74
C GLY A 184 16.94 -12.75 9.41
N ASN A 185 17.50 -13.46 10.39
CA ASN A 185 18.67 -13.03 11.16
C ASN A 185 19.96 -12.88 10.32
N GLU A 186 20.04 -13.47 9.12
CA GLU A 186 21.22 -13.34 8.25
C GLU A 186 21.19 -12.07 7.39
N CYS A 187 20.08 -11.33 7.35
CA CYS A 187 19.96 -10.07 6.63
C CYS A 187 20.05 -8.89 7.60
N ASP A 188 21.07 -8.05 7.47
CA ASP A 188 21.19 -6.80 8.22
C ASP A 188 21.32 -5.56 7.31
N VAL A 189 21.38 -4.37 7.90
CA VAL A 189 21.44 -3.12 7.12
C VAL A 189 22.70 -2.99 6.28
N THR A 190 23.76 -3.76 6.56
CA THR A 190 24.99 -3.73 5.75
C THR A 190 24.78 -4.45 4.42
N ASP A 191 23.92 -5.45 4.34
CA ASP A 191 23.58 -6.13 3.09
C ASP A 191 22.85 -5.20 2.10
N LEU A 192 22.13 -4.19 2.62
CA LEU A 192 21.46 -3.17 1.80
C LEU A 192 22.46 -2.27 1.06
N THR A 193 23.69 -2.12 1.57
CA THR A 193 24.73 -1.33 0.89
C THR A 193 25.23 -2.00 -0.40
N GLU A 194 24.91 -3.28 -0.59
CA GLU A 194 25.38 -4.11 -1.70
C GLU A 194 24.30 -4.32 -2.79
N MET A 195 23.14 -3.67 -2.66
CA MET A 195 22.03 -3.75 -3.62
C MET A 195 22.43 -3.46 -5.07
N TYR A 196 23.42 -2.59 -5.29
CA TYR A 196 23.92 -2.22 -6.61
C TYR A 196 24.46 -3.41 -7.43
N LYS A 197 24.71 -4.57 -6.79
CA LYS A 197 25.13 -5.82 -7.42
C LYS A 197 24.00 -6.58 -8.12
N TYR A 198 22.76 -6.12 -8.01
CA TYR A 198 21.57 -6.81 -8.51
C TYR A 198 20.83 -5.94 -9.52
N GLY A 199 20.20 -6.58 -10.51
CA GLY A 199 19.36 -5.91 -11.50
C GLY A 199 17.88 -6.01 -11.21
N VAL A 200 17.47 -7.01 -10.42
CA VAL A 200 16.14 -7.10 -9.82
C VAL A 200 16.32 -7.27 -8.32
N ILE A 201 15.70 -6.37 -7.56
CA ILE A 201 15.79 -6.33 -6.09
C ILE A 201 14.36 -6.40 -5.56
N MET A 202 14.11 -7.36 -4.69
CA MET A 202 12.79 -7.56 -4.09
C MET A 202 12.93 -7.46 -2.58
N PHE A 203 12.08 -6.67 -1.94
CA PHE A 203 11.98 -6.57 -0.50
C PHE A 203 10.70 -7.24 -0.05
N ASP A 204 10.83 -8.17 0.89
CA ASP A 204 9.73 -8.84 1.56
C ASP A 204 9.90 -8.60 3.07
N SER A 205 9.29 -7.52 3.54
CA SER A 205 9.44 -7.08 4.93
C SER A 205 8.18 -6.38 5.41
N HIS A 206 8.00 -6.31 6.73
CA HIS A 206 7.05 -5.34 7.28
C HIS A 206 7.51 -3.93 6.89
N GLY A 207 6.61 -3.21 6.23
CA GLY A 207 6.77 -1.77 6.08
C GLY A 207 6.19 -1.07 7.29
N LEU A 208 6.83 0.02 7.69
CA LEU A 208 6.41 0.86 8.81
C LEU A 208 6.32 2.30 8.32
N GLU A 209 5.24 3.00 8.67
CA GLU A 209 5.18 4.45 8.58
C GLU A 209 5.25 5.06 9.97
N TYR A 210 6.18 5.99 10.18
CA TYR A 210 6.25 6.74 11.42
C TYR A 210 6.79 8.15 11.16
N ASP A 211 6.13 9.17 11.74
CA ASP A 211 6.54 10.58 11.59
C ASP A 211 6.64 11.03 10.13
N GLY A 212 5.74 10.52 9.27
CA GLY A 212 5.66 10.84 7.84
C GLY A 212 6.79 10.24 6.99
N LEU A 213 7.52 9.25 7.52
CA LEU A 213 8.58 8.54 6.83
C LEU A 213 8.23 7.06 6.68
N SER A 214 8.53 6.52 5.50
CA SER A 214 8.43 5.08 5.22
C SER A 214 9.74 4.37 5.60
N TYR A 215 9.62 3.26 6.33
CA TYR A 215 10.73 2.45 6.84
C TYR A 215 10.64 1.00 6.36
N ILE A 216 11.81 0.38 6.18
CA ILE A 216 11.97 -1.06 5.93
C ILE A 216 12.36 -1.72 7.26
N ALA A 217 11.50 -2.58 7.81
CA ALA A 217 11.80 -3.34 9.02
C ALA A 217 12.89 -4.39 8.76
N ILE A 218 13.75 -4.62 9.73
CA ILE A 218 14.86 -5.58 9.69
C ILE A 218 15.01 -6.18 11.08
N HIS A 219 14.96 -7.51 11.18
CA HIS A 219 15.04 -8.19 12.47
C HIS A 219 16.47 -8.12 13.08
N ASN A 220 17.51 -8.16 12.26
CA ASN A 220 18.90 -8.07 12.73
C ASN A 220 19.34 -6.60 12.92
N GLU A 221 19.61 -6.25 14.17
CA GLU A 221 20.02 -4.90 14.61
C GLU A 221 21.50 -4.57 14.30
N ASN A 222 22.26 -5.45 13.64
CA ASN A 222 23.67 -5.20 13.34
C ASN A 222 23.83 -4.12 12.25
N GLY A 223 24.87 -3.29 12.37
CA GLY A 223 25.23 -2.31 11.34
C GLY A 223 24.66 -0.90 11.55
N VAL A 224 23.87 -0.68 12.61
CA VAL A 224 23.43 0.65 13.05
C VAL A 224 24.27 1.17 14.21
N THR A 225 24.29 2.49 14.37
CA THR A 225 25.04 3.22 15.39
C THR A 225 24.11 4.14 16.19
N ALA A 226 24.55 4.57 17.38
CA ALA A 226 23.80 5.52 18.20
C ALA A 226 23.48 6.85 17.48
N SER A 227 24.34 7.27 16.55
CA SER A 227 24.12 8.48 15.75
C SER A 227 22.98 8.31 14.74
N ASP A 228 22.74 7.09 14.26
CA ASP A 228 21.70 6.85 13.25
C ASP A 228 20.30 7.07 13.83
N TYR A 229 20.08 6.65 15.08
CA TYR A 229 18.88 6.97 15.84
C TYR A 229 18.75 8.46 16.10
N SER A 230 19.83 9.11 16.54
CA SER A 230 19.82 10.56 16.84
C SER A 230 19.54 11.42 15.61
N ASN A 231 19.88 10.92 14.41
CA ASN A 231 19.61 11.58 13.13
C ASN A 231 18.21 11.26 12.57
N GLY A 232 17.44 10.37 13.20
CA GLY A 232 16.12 9.93 12.72
C GLY A 232 16.18 9.03 11.48
N TRP A 233 17.31 8.39 11.22
CA TRP A 233 17.49 7.49 10.07
C TRP A 233 17.00 6.07 10.35
N VAL A 234 17.01 5.70 11.64
CA VAL A 234 16.66 4.38 12.15
C VAL A 234 15.72 4.55 13.33
N VAL A 235 14.72 3.69 13.41
CA VAL A 235 13.90 3.49 14.62
C VAL A 235 14.08 2.06 15.10
N GLU A 236 13.94 1.86 16.41
CA GLU A 236 13.85 0.53 17.01
C GLU A 236 12.40 0.03 16.93
N LEU A 237 12.20 -1.27 16.76
CA LEU A 237 10.88 -1.89 16.85
C LEU A 237 10.67 -2.48 18.25
N ALA A 238 9.51 -2.22 18.87
CA ALA A 238 9.10 -2.93 20.09
C ALA A 238 8.98 -4.43 19.78
N GLY A 239 9.46 -5.29 20.68
CA GLY A 239 9.56 -6.74 20.45
C GLY A 239 10.86 -7.21 19.82
N GLY A 240 11.62 -6.33 19.17
CA GLY A 240 12.97 -6.59 18.66
C GLY A 240 13.14 -6.21 17.19
N GLY A 241 14.38 -5.86 16.80
CA GLY A 241 14.71 -5.41 15.45
C GLY A 241 14.68 -3.88 15.28
N ILE A 242 14.98 -3.45 14.06
CA ILE A 242 15.11 -2.05 13.66
C ILE A 242 14.29 -1.78 12.39
N ALA A 243 14.01 -0.52 12.09
CA ALA A 243 13.51 -0.12 10.79
C ALA A 243 14.30 1.08 10.25
N VAL A 244 14.67 1.05 8.97
CA VAL A 244 15.50 2.08 8.32
C VAL A 244 14.76 2.80 7.20
N ASN A 245 14.94 4.11 7.08
CA ASN A 245 14.29 4.91 6.04
C ASN A 245 15.26 5.33 4.93
N TYR A 246 14.74 6.09 3.97
CA TYR A 246 15.51 6.57 2.83
C TYR A 246 16.71 7.48 3.19
N LEU A 247 16.70 8.13 4.37
CA LEU A 247 17.82 8.95 4.84
C LEU A 247 19.02 8.07 5.23
N TYR A 248 18.76 6.94 5.88
CA TYR A 248 19.79 5.93 6.16
C TYR A 248 20.42 5.44 4.86
N LEU A 249 19.59 5.08 3.88
CA LEU A 249 20.04 4.55 2.60
C LEU A 249 20.84 5.59 1.79
N ASN A 250 20.42 6.86 1.81
CA ASN A 250 21.17 7.97 1.23
C ASN A 250 22.57 8.15 1.84
N HIS A 251 22.74 7.78 3.11
CA HIS A 251 24.03 7.90 3.78
C HIS A 251 24.94 6.71 3.51
N TYR A 252 24.41 5.48 3.64
CA TYR A 252 25.22 4.26 3.62
C TYR A 252 25.19 3.52 2.28
N ALA A 253 24.04 3.46 1.60
CA ALA A 253 23.83 2.75 0.34
C ALA A 253 23.93 3.71 -0.85
N THR A 254 25.08 4.36 -1.02
CA THR A 254 25.27 5.43 -2.02
C THR A 254 25.62 4.95 -3.43
N ALA A 255 25.90 3.65 -3.60
CA ALA A 255 26.29 3.09 -4.88
C ALA A 255 25.11 3.10 -5.87
N THR A 256 25.40 3.50 -7.11
CA THR A 256 24.38 3.52 -8.17
C THR A 256 23.98 2.11 -8.57
N MET A 257 22.68 1.86 -8.72
CA MET A 257 22.09 0.58 -9.15
C MET A 257 21.53 0.66 -10.59
N PRO A 258 22.39 0.86 -11.61
CA PRO A 258 21.98 1.32 -12.93
C PRO A 258 21.02 0.38 -13.64
N GLY A 259 19.83 0.90 -13.95
CA GLY A 259 18.83 0.19 -14.74
C GLY A 259 17.97 -0.78 -13.92
N SER A 260 18.20 -0.90 -12.60
CA SER A 260 17.59 -1.95 -11.78
C SER A 260 16.08 -1.76 -11.60
N TYR A 261 15.38 -2.85 -11.35
CA TYR A 261 14.00 -2.85 -10.88
C TYR A 261 13.98 -3.17 -9.38
N VAL A 262 13.19 -2.40 -8.63
CA VAL A 262 12.97 -2.59 -7.20
C VAL A 262 11.49 -2.87 -6.95
N HIS A 263 11.20 -3.97 -6.25
CA HIS A 263 9.86 -4.30 -5.76
C HIS A 263 9.87 -4.20 -4.23
N LEU A 264 9.09 -3.28 -3.68
CA LEU A 264 8.87 -3.11 -2.25
C LEU A 264 7.55 -3.77 -1.86
N ALA A 265 7.58 -5.07 -1.56
CA ALA A 265 6.46 -5.77 -0.94
C ALA A 265 6.41 -5.45 0.55
N THR A 266 6.13 -4.18 0.87
CA THR A 266 6.14 -3.63 2.22
C THR A 266 4.96 -2.68 2.38
N CYS A 267 4.18 -2.82 3.46
CA CYS A 267 3.11 -1.88 3.81
C CYS A 267 3.61 -0.43 3.84
N SER A 268 2.90 0.50 3.21
CA SER A 268 3.23 1.94 3.24
C SER A 268 4.65 2.30 2.73
N GLY A 269 5.32 1.40 2.00
CA GLY A 269 6.68 1.62 1.47
C GLY A 269 6.78 2.71 0.40
N GLY A 270 5.65 3.16 -0.13
CA GLY A 270 5.49 4.24 -1.08
C GLY A 270 4.69 5.45 -0.56
N LYS A 271 4.24 5.43 0.70
CA LYS A 271 3.37 6.46 1.29
C LYS A 271 3.97 7.86 1.22
N ASP A 272 5.22 7.99 1.65
CA ASP A 272 5.94 9.26 1.63
C ASP A 272 6.49 9.62 0.24
N GLY A 273 6.47 8.67 -0.70
CA GLY A 273 7.12 8.72 -2.01
C GLY A 273 8.65 8.82 -1.97
N ASN A 274 9.27 9.13 -0.83
CA ASN A 274 10.71 9.36 -0.69
C ASN A 274 11.50 8.06 -0.75
N LEU A 275 10.99 6.96 -0.20
CA LEU A 275 11.67 5.67 -0.25
C LEU A 275 11.73 5.12 -1.69
N LEU A 276 10.62 5.17 -2.43
CA LEU A 276 10.60 4.84 -3.88
C LEU A 276 11.49 5.79 -4.70
N ASN A 277 11.46 7.09 -4.39
CA ASN A 277 12.29 8.10 -5.05
C ASN A 277 13.78 7.94 -4.74
N TYR A 278 14.15 7.40 -3.57
CA TYR A 278 15.54 7.07 -3.26
C TYR A 278 16.09 6.06 -4.27
N PHE A 279 15.39 4.95 -4.51
CA PHE A 279 15.85 3.94 -5.47
C PHE A 279 16.03 4.51 -6.88
N THR A 280 15.04 5.26 -7.37
CA THR A 280 15.10 5.83 -8.72
C THR A 280 16.16 6.93 -8.85
N SER A 281 16.34 7.77 -7.83
CA SER A 281 17.41 8.78 -7.81
C SER A 281 18.81 8.16 -7.70
N HIS A 282 18.93 6.93 -7.21
CA HIS A 282 20.17 6.16 -7.11
C HIS A 282 20.37 5.17 -8.27
N GLY A 283 19.63 5.35 -9.37
CA GLY A 283 19.90 4.68 -10.64
C GLY A 283 19.03 3.46 -10.94
N ALA A 284 18.12 3.08 -10.03
CA ALA A 284 17.06 2.15 -10.40
C ALA A 284 16.21 2.80 -11.51
N SER A 285 15.86 2.02 -12.54
CA SER A 285 14.97 2.54 -13.58
C SER A 285 13.55 2.66 -13.08
N VAL A 286 13.14 1.79 -12.17
CA VAL A 286 11.77 1.71 -11.69
C VAL A 286 11.73 1.08 -10.30
N ALA A 287 10.85 1.62 -9.45
CA ALA A 287 10.54 1.08 -8.13
C ALA A 287 9.02 0.97 -7.98
N LEU A 288 8.53 -0.18 -7.54
CA LEU A 288 7.12 -0.47 -7.25
C LEU A 288 6.93 -0.66 -5.74
N GLY A 289 5.89 -0.08 -5.16
CA GLY A 289 5.49 -0.30 -3.76
C GLY A 289 4.02 0.10 -3.56
N TYR A 290 3.62 0.35 -2.31
CA TYR A 290 2.25 0.69 -1.94
C TYR A 290 2.20 1.96 -1.11
N ASP A 291 1.20 2.81 -1.33
CA ASP A 291 1.02 4.06 -0.59
C ASP A 291 0.47 3.86 0.82
N GLU A 292 -0.18 2.73 1.11
CA GLU A 292 -0.77 2.41 2.41
C GLU A 292 -0.55 0.91 2.76
N THR A 293 -1.17 0.45 3.86
CA THR A 293 -1.13 -0.96 4.29
C THR A 293 -1.71 -1.89 3.24
N VAL A 294 -0.95 -2.90 2.83
CA VAL A 294 -1.37 -3.86 1.79
C VAL A 294 -1.51 -5.26 2.36
N THR A 295 -2.56 -5.99 1.96
CA THR A 295 -2.66 -7.42 2.24
C THR A 295 -1.65 -8.19 1.41
N VAL A 296 -1.09 -9.24 2.01
CA VAL A 296 -0.19 -10.16 1.31
C VAL A 296 -0.83 -10.74 0.05
N ALA A 297 -2.11 -11.11 0.12
CA ALA A 297 -2.83 -11.70 -1.00
C ALA A 297 -2.89 -10.75 -2.20
N TYR A 298 -3.20 -9.48 -1.96
CA TYR A 298 -3.27 -8.49 -3.03
C TYR A 298 -1.91 -8.23 -3.67
N ASP A 299 -0.86 -8.04 -2.87
CA ASP A 299 0.50 -7.83 -3.37
C ASP A 299 1.00 -9.00 -4.22
N VAL A 300 0.84 -10.23 -3.72
CA VAL A 300 1.21 -11.46 -4.44
C VAL A 300 0.44 -11.58 -5.76
N TYR A 301 -0.87 -11.32 -5.78
CA TYR A 301 -1.67 -11.44 -7.00
C TYR A 301 -1.39 -10.34 -8.03
N ILE A 302 -1.16 -9.10 -7.58
CA ILE A 302 -0.74 -8.00 -8.45
C ILE A 302 0.62 -8.32 -9.06
N PHE A 303 1.61 -8.70 -8.25
CA PHE A 303 2.94 -9.03 -8.74
C PHE A 303 2.95 -10.27 -9.64
N GLN A 304 2.12 -11.27 -9.35
CA GLN A 304 1.95 -12.45 -10.21
C GLN A 304 1.43 -12.08 -11.60
N ASP A 305 0.43 -11.19 -11.70
CA ASP A 305 -0.12 -10.73 -12.98
C ASP A 305 0.87 -9.82 -13.72
N ILE A 306 1.61 -8.98 -13.01
CA ILE A 306 2.74 -8.20 -13.56
C ILE A 306 3.76 -9.15 -14.17
N LEU A 307 4.27 -10.11 -13.39
CA LEU A 307 5.28 -11.05 -13.83
C LEU A 307 4.79 -11.85 -15.04
N ASN A 308 3.54 -12.33 -15.03
CA ASN A 308 2.98 -13.12 -16.13
C ASN A 308 2.79 -12.31 -17.43
N SER A 309 2.34 -11.07 -17.32
CA SER A 309 2.14 -10.20 -18.50
C SER A 309 3.47 -9.67 -19.07
N MET A 310 4.45 -9.38 -18.22
CA MET A 310 5.83 -9.05 -18.64
C MET A 310 6.62 -10.26 -19.15
N ARG A 311 6.17 -11.47 -18.84
CA ARG A 311 6.65 -12.72 -19.45
C ARG A 311 6.04 -12.92 -20.85
N GLY A 312 4.90 -12.30 -21.09
CA GLY A 312 4.18 -12.31 -22.35
C GLY A 312 2.98 -13.25 -22.34
N LEU A 313 1.85 -12.74 -22.81
CA LEU A 313 0.59 -13.49 -22.94
C LEU A 313 0.54 -14.32 -24.25
N GLY A 314 1.56 -14.16 -25.11
CA GLY A 314 1.77 -14.85 -26.39
C GLY A 314 3.15 -14.52 -26.98
N VAL A 315 3.52 -15.13 -28.11
CA VAL A 315 4.86 -14.93 -28.74
C VAL A 315 5.09 -13.49 -29.18
N SER A 316 4.03 -12.76 -29.52
CA SER A 316 4.05 -11.38 -30.02
C SER A 316 3.66 -10.32 -28.99
N GLU A 317 3.34 -10.70 -27.75
CA GLU A 317 2.80 -9.76 -26.75
C GLU A 317 3.58 -9.87 -25.45
N CYS A 318 4.32 -8.82 -25.10
CA CYS A 318 5.01 -8.68 -23.82
C CYS A 318 4.84 -7.26 -23.29
N TYR A 319 4.37 -7.13 -22.05
CA TYR A 319 4.07 -5.82 -21.47
C TYR A 319 5.32 -5.22 -20.83
N ASN A 320 5.51 -3.91 -20.97
CA ASN A 320 6.38 -3.18 -20.06
C ASN A 320 5.76 -3.11 -18.65
N ILE A 321 6.55 -2.77 -17.63
CA ILE A 321 6.08 -2.70 -16.24
C ILE A 321 4.86 -1.80 -16.04
N GLY A 322 4.73 -0.71 -16.82
CA GLY A 322 3.55 0.15 -16.80
C GLY A 322 2.29 -0.56 -17.31
N GLN A 323 2.37 -1.15 -18.50
CA GLN A 323 1.28 -1.94 -19.09
C GLN A 323 0.91 -3.15 -18.23
N ALA A 324 1.92 -3.80 -17.64
CA ALA A 324 1.77 -4.94 -16.76
C ALA A 324 1.04 -4.58 -15.47
N LEU A 325 1.37 -3.43 -14.87
CA LEU A 325 0.67 -2.90 -13.71
C LEU A 325 -0.78 -2.50 -14.05
N ASP A 326 -1.00 -1.84 -15.20
CA ASP A 326 -2.34 -1.45 -15.64
C ASP A 326 -3.22 -2.70 -15.90
N TYR A 327 -2.64 -3.75 -16.48
CA TYR A 327 -3.28 -5.05 -16.65
C TYR A 327 -3.61 -5.71 -15.31
N ALA A 328 -2.67 -5.75 -14.37
CA ALA A 328 -2.89 -6.31 -13.04
C ALA A 328 -4.03 -5.57 -12.31
N LYS A 329 -4.03 -4.23 -12.33
CA LYS A 329 -5.12 -3.41 -11.77
C LYS A 329 -6.47 -3.71 -12.43
N SER A 330 -6.51 -3.87 -13.75
CA SER A 330 -7.75 -4.20 -14.47
C SER A 330 -8.36 -5.55 -14.04
N ARG A 331 -7.54 -6.48 -13.54
CA ARG A 331 -7.96 -7.81 -13.10
C ARG A 331 -8.27 -7.91 -11.61
N ARG A 332 -7.52 -7.18 -10.78
CA ARG A 332 -7.52 -7.32 -9.32
C ARG A 332 -8.21 -6.18 -8.60
N GLY A 333 -8.56 -5.10 -9.32
CA GLY A 333 -9.00 -3.84 -8.73
C GLY A 333 -7.85 -2.84 -8.69
N GLU A 334 -8.19 -1.55 -8.66
CA GLU A 334 -7.21 -0.48 -8.45
C GLU A 334 -6.75 -0.41 -6.99
N TYR A 335 -7.62 -0.86 -6.09
CA TYR A 335 -7.46 -0.85 -4.64
C TYR A 335 -7.40 -2.28 -4.10
N ASP A 336 -6.70 -2.47 -2.98
CA ASP A 336 -6.73 -3.74 -2.25
C ASP A 336 -8.16 -4.06 -1.77
N PRO A 337 -8.82 -5.12 -2.29
CA PRO A 337 -10.19 -5.45 -1.92
C PRO A 337 -10.28 -6.21 -0.59
N TYR A 338 -9.15 -6.63 -0.02
CA TYR A 338 -9.07 -7.44 1.20
C TYR A 338 -8.72 -6.60 2.43
N TYR A 339 -8.49 -5.29 2.26
CA TYR A 339 -8.18 -4.36 3.34
C TYR A 339 -9.18 -3.20 3.31
N TYR A 340 -9.86 -2.96 4.43
CA TYR A 340 -10.78 -1.84 4.59
C TYR A 340 -10.55 -1.21 5.97
N GLU A 341 -10.17 0.06 6.00
CA GLU A 341 -10.15 0.85 7.23
C GLU A 341 -11.48 1.61 7.37
N ASP A 342 -11.96 1.74 8.61
CA ASP A 342 -13.21 2.45 8.93
C ASP A 342 -13.23 3.91 8.43
N GLU A 343 -12.06 4.48 8.11
CA GLU A 343 -11.87 5.83 7.58
C GLU A 343 -12.00 5.95 6.05
N GLY A 344 -12.16 4.84 5.31
CA GLY A 344 -12.33 4.83 3.85
C GLY A 344 -11.05 5.12 3.05
N ILE A 345 -9.88 4.84 3.63
CA ILE A 345 -8.58 4.93 2.98
C ILE A 345 -8.32 3.62 2.22
N TYR A 346 -8.00 3.71 0.93
CA TYR A 346 -7.80 2.56 0.05
C TYR A 346 -6.37 2.48 -0.45
N THR A 347 -5.74 1.31 -0.26
CA THR A 347 -4.35 1.06 -0.67
C THR A 347 -4.24 0.82 -2.16
N HIS A 348 -3.28 1.47 -2.83
CA HIS A 348 -3.00 1.28 -4.25
C HIS A 348 -1.50 1.07 -4.56
N PRO A 349 -1.16 0.26 -5.58
CA PRO A 349 0.22 0.13 -6.01
C PRO A 349 0.73 1.40 -6.70
N VAL A 350 1.90 1.85 -6.26
CA VAL A 350 2.61 3.05 -6.71
C VAL A 350 3.87 2.67 -7.48
N LEU A 351 3.98 3.14 -8.72
CA LEU A 351 5.12 2.89 -9.59
C LEU A 351 5.90 4.19 -9.83
N ALA A 352 7.12 4.27 -9.31
CA ALA A 352 8.05 5.37 -9.54
C ALA A 352 9.05 5.03 -10.66
N GLY A 353 9.36 6.00 -11.52
CA GLY A 353 10.37 5.85 -12.57
C GLY A 353 9.82 5.50 -13.96
N ASN A 354 10.59 4.74 -14.73
CA ASN A 354 10.32 4.45 -16.14
C ASN A 354 9.29 3.32 -16.31
N ARG A 355 8.08 3.69 -16.73
CA ARG A 355 7.00 2.74 -17.06
C ARG A 355 7.33 1.81 -18.23
N ASN A 356 8.24 2.16 -19.14
CA ASN A 356 8.61 1.35 -20.32
C ASN A 356 9.76 0.34 -20.04
N TRP A 357 9.88 -0.13 -18.80
CA TRP A 357 10.93 -1.06 -18.38
C TRP A 357 10.49 -2.53 -18.48
N TYR A 358 11.42 -3.43 -18.82
CA TYR A 358 11.24 -4.88 -19.00
C TYR A 358 12.31 -5.65 -18.21
N PHE A 359 12.00 -6.89 -17.82
CA PHE A 359 12.99 -7.77 -17.21
C PHE A 359 14.12 -8.15 -18.23
N PRO A 360 15.40 -8.30 -17.81
CA PRO A 360 16.48 -8.83 -18.64
C PRO A 360 16.42 -10.37 -18.78
N PRO A 361 17.19 -11.03 -19.69
CA PRO A 361 18.05 -10.46 -20.70
C PRO A 361 17.27 -10.25 -22.00
N LEU A 362 17.59 -9.12 -22.61
CA LEU A 362 17.13 -8.77 -23.94
C LEU A 362 18.15 -9.28 -24.95
N TYR A 363 17.71 -10.16 -25.85
CA TYR A 363 18.50 -10.63 -26.98
C TYR A 363 18.03 -9.97 -28.26
N THR A 364 18.97 -9.46 -29.05
CA THR A 364 18.62 -8.87 -30.34
C THR A 364 18.54 -9.95 -31.40
N VAL A 365 17.45 -9.97 -32.14
CA VAL A 365 17.29 -10.77 -33.36
C VAL A 365 17.34 -9.81 -34.54
N ASN A 366 18.40 -9.92 -35.35
CA ASN A 366 18.60 -9.08 -36.52
C ASN A 366 18.25 -9.85 -37.78
N PHE A 367 17.39 -9.28 -38.61
CA PHE A 367 17.14 -9.76 -39.95
C PHE A 367 18.03 -8.99 -40.93
N ILE A 368 18.92 -9.71 -41.60
CA ILE A 368 19.94 -9.15 -42.50
C ILE A 368 19.82 -9.78 -43.90
N VAL A 369 20.09 -8.99 -44.93
CA VAL A 369 20.24 -9.50 -46.30
C VAL A 369 21.62 -10.11 -46.46
N GLU A 370 21.71 -11.27 -47.13
CA GLU A 370 22.98 -11.94 -47.40
C GLU A 370 24.01 -11.00 -48.06
N GLY A 371 25.19 -10.88 -47.44
CA GLY A 371 26.27 -10.00 -47.87
C GLY A 371 26.20 -8.57 -47.32
N GLN A 372 25.18 -8.23 -46.53
CA GLN A 372 25.06 -6.94 -45.82
C GLN A 372 25.34 -7.09 -44.32
N THR A 373 25.82 -6.01 -43.69
CA THR A 373 26.10 -5.96 -42.25
C THR A 373 25.03 -5.25 -41.44
N ALA A 374 24.22 -4.40 -42.07
CA ALA A 374 23.13 -3.68 -41.41
C ALA A 374 21.85 -4.53 -41.45
N ALA A 375 21.20 -4.67 -40.31
CA ALA A 375 19.86 -5.25 -40.23
C ALA A 375 18.87 -4.34 -40.95
N PHE A 376 17.97 -4.93 -41.74
CA PHE A 376 16.84 -4.18 -42.30
C PHE A 376 15.66 -4.15 -41.31
N GLU A 377 15.64 -5.10 -40.37
CA GLU A 377 14.68 -5.17 -39.28
C GLU A 377 15.33 -5.85 -38.07
N SER A 378 15.04 -5.35 -36.89
CA SER A 378 15.56 -5.85 -35.63
C SER A 378 14.41 -5.95 -34.65
N PHE A 379 14.45 -6.98 -33.81
CA PHE A 379 13.58 -7.08 -32.65
C PHE A 379 14.42 -7.39 -31.43
N THR A 380 13.88 -7.03 -30.28
CA THR A 380 14.43 -7.46 -29.01
C THR A 380 13.55 -8.55 -28.45
N VAL A 381 14.11 -9.67 -28.02
CA VAL A 381 13.33 -10.80 -27.50
C VAL A 381 13.88 -11.26 -26.16
N THR A 382 13.05 -11.97 -25.40
CA THR A 382 13.44 -12.56 -24.12
C THR A 382 14.15 -13.89 -24.35
N LYS A 383 14.92 -14.35 -23.36
CA LYS A 383 15.62 -15.64 -23.43
C LYS A 383 14.63 -16.79 -23.70
N ASN A 384 15.01 -17.69 -24.61
CA ASN A 384 14.25 -18.86 -25.03
C ASN A 384 12.96 -18.54 -25.82
N THR A 385 12.81 -17.31 -26.33
CA THR A 385 11.75 -16.98 -27.29
C THR A 385 11.85 -17.90 -28.51
N VAL A 386 10.73 -18.52 -28.87
CA VAL A 386 10.62 -19.42 -30.02
C VAL A 386 9.97 -18.65 -31.16
N LEU A 387 10.74 -18.35 -32.20
CA LEU A 387 10.27 -17.66 -33.39
C LEU A 387 9.90 -18.66 -34.48
N ASN A 388 8.65 -18.63 -34.94
CA ASN A 388 8.20 -19.35 -36.11
C ASN A 388 8.45 -18.53 -37.38
N LEU A 389 8.38 -19.19 -38.55
CA LEU A 389 8.50 -18.51 -39.84
C LEU A 389 7.42 -17.44 -40.07
N SER A 390 6.26 -17.56 -39.42
CA SER A 390 5.19 -16.54 -39.42
C SER A 390 5.59 -15.25 -38.71
N ASP A 391 6.53 -15.35 -37.77
CA ASP A 391 6.98 -14.24 -36.93
C ASP A 391 8.14 -13.48 -37.61
N PHE A 392 8.59 -13.97 -38.77
CA PHE A 392 9.68 -13.36 -39.53
C PHE A 392 9.12 -12.25 -40.43
N PRO A 393 9.86 -11.14 -40.57
CA PRO A 393 9.42 -10.07 -41.44
C PRO A 393 9.47 -10.46 -42.91
N THR A 394 8.76 -9.70 -43.74
CA THR A 394 8.76 -9.92 -45.19
C THR A 394 10.16 -9.60 -45.74
N PRO A 395 10.82 -10.53 -46.46
CA PRO A 395 12.16 -10.29 -46.96
C PRO A 395 12.18 -9.14 -48.00
N PRO A 396 13.18 -8.25 -47.98
CA PRO A 396 13.29 -7.16 -48.94
C PRO A 396 13.32 -7.65 -50.40
N THR A 397 12.65 -6.94 -51.32
CA THR A 397 12.75 -7.26 -52.75
C THR A 397 14.08 -6.76 -53.32
N ILE A 398 14.90 -7.65 -53.87
CA ILE A 398 16.18 -7.31 -54.52
C ILE A 398 16.05 -7.46 -56.05
N PRO A 399 16.20 -6.37 -56.84
CA PRO A 399 16.13 -6.46 -58.29
C PRO A 399 17.08 -7.51 -58.88
N GLY A 400 16.56 -8.39 -59.75
CA GLY A 400 17.35 -9.41 -60.45
C GLY A 400 17.69 -10.65 -59.62
N LYS A 401 17.18 -10.78 -58.39
CA LYS A 401 17.35 -11.98 -57.56
C LYS A 401 16.01 -12.40 -56.95
N ASN A 402 15.82 -13.70 -56.76
CA ASN A 402 14.64 -14.24 -56.06
C ASN A 402 15.03 -14.63 -54.63
N PHE A 403 14.19 -14.28 -53.65
CA PHE A 403 14.35 -14.79 -52.29
C PHE A 403 14.25 -16.31 -52.30
N SER A 404 15.15 -16.98 -51.60
CA SER A 404 15.18 -18.45 -51.55
C SER A 404 14.77 -19.00 -50.19
N HIS A 405 15.43 -18.58 -49.11
CA HIS A 405 15.17 -19.06 -47.74
C HIS A 405 15.86 -18.17 -46.69
N TRP A 406 15.47 -18.36 -45.44
CA TRP A 406 16.15 -17.81 -44.26
C TRP A 406 17.25 -18.75 -43.77
N ARG A 407 18.38 -18.21 -43.32
CA ARG A 407 19.46 -18.95 -42.68
C ARG A 407 19.64 -18.49 -41.24
N GLY A 408 19.78 -19.45 -40.33
CA GLY A 408 19.98 -19.20 -38.91
C GLY A 408 21.44 -18.80 -38.59
N PRO A 409 21.75 -18.57 -37.30
CA PRO A 409 23.06 -18.09 -36.86
C PRO A 409 24.23 -19.05 -37.19
N ASN A 410 23.95 -20.35 -37.34
CA ASN A 410 24.94 -21.36 -37.73
C ASN A 410 25.09 -21.52 -39.25
N GLY A 411 24.36 -20.72 -40.05
CA GLY A 411 24.35 -20.79 -41.50
C GLY A 411 23.49 -21.91 -42.09
N GLU A 412 22.74 -22.66 -41.28
CA GLU A 412 21.78 -23.66 -41.74
C GLU A 412 20.45 -23.01 -42.14
N THR A 413 19.72 -23.63 -43.08
CA THR A 413 18.40 -23.16 -43.51
C THR A 413 17.38 -23.32 -42.36
N VAL A 414 16.67 -22.24 -42.05
CA VAL A 414 15.57 -22.26 -41.07
C VAL A 414 14.33 -22.85 -41.74
N THR A 415 13.90 -24.02 -41.30
CA THR A 415 12.75 -24.76 -41.86
C THR A 415 11.55 -24.86 -40.93
N GLY A 416 11.67 -24.31 -39.71
CA GLY A 416 10.65 -24.34 -38.66
C GLY A 416 10.97 -23.32 -37.57
N SER A 417 10.56 -23.60 -36.33
CA SER A 417 10.77 -22.70 -35.19
C SER A 417 12.24 -22.59 -34.77
N LEU A 418 12.67 -21.40 -34.35
CA LEU A 418 14.01 -21.12 -33.83
C LEU A 418 13.93 -20.59 -32.39
N THR A 419 14.61 -21.26 -31.46
CA THR A 419 14.72 -20.80 -30.06
C THR A 419 15.90 -19.85 -29.90
N ILE A 420 15.65 -18.65 -29.36
CA ILE A 420 16.66 -17.61 -29.19
C ILE A 420 17.29 -17.71 -27.80
N THR A 421 18.55 -18.13 -27.75
CA THR A 421 19.32 -18.24 -26.48
C THR A 421 20.46 -17.21 -26.39
N ALA A 422 20.70 -16.45 -27.46
CA ALA A 422 21.74 -15.45 -27.62
C ALA A 422 21.35 -14.44 -28.71
N ASN A 423 22.07 -13.32 -28.82
CA ASN A 423 21.92 -12.40 -29.95
C ASN A 423 22.11 -13.16 -31.26
N THR A 424 21.11 -13.06 -32.15
CA THR A 424 20.98 -13.95 -33.30
C THR A 424 20.80 -13.13 -34.57
N ASN A 425 21.59 -13.45 -35.60
CA ASN A 425 21.38 -12.90 -36.93
C ASN A 425 20.69 -13.96 -37.80
N ILE A 426 19.61 -13.57 -38.46
CA ILE A 426 18.85 -14.39 -39.41
C ILE A 426 19.03 -13.76 -40.80
N ILE A 427 19.54 -14.55 -41.75
CA ILE A 427 20.01 -14.05 -43.05
C ILE A 427 19.01 -14.43 -44.15
N ALA A 428 18.53 -13.45 -44.92
CA ALA A 428 17.78 -13.68 -46.16
C ALA A 428 18.76 -14.01 -47.31
N SER A 429 18.68 -15.22 -47.88
CA SER A 429 19.51 -15.67 -49.01
C SER A 429 18.75 -15.64 -50.33
N TYR A 430 19.44 -15.29 -51.43
CA TYR A 430 18.84 -15.04 -52.76
C TYR A 430 19.57 -15.77 -53.90
N THR A 431 18.86 -16.13 -54.97
CA THR A 431 19.44 -16.79 -56.18
C THR A 431 19.32 -15.93 -57.45
N VAL A 432 20.30 -16.02 -58.36
CA VAL A 432 20.32 -15.35 -59.67
C VAL A 432 19.87 -16.34 -60.78
N PRO A 433 18.94 -15.98 -61.68
CA PRO A 433 18.52 -16.85 -62.79
C PRO A 433 19.56 -16.97 -63.94
N THR A 434 19.54 -18.06 -64.70
CA THR A 434 20.42 -18.33 -65.89
C THR A 434 19.64 -18.40 -67.21
N CYS A 435 20.29 -18.19 -68.36
CA CYS A 435 19.68 -18.23 -69.71
C CYS A 435 20.51 -18.95 -70.81
N THR A 436 19.85 -19.37 -71.90
CA THR A 436 20.41 -20.10 -73.05
C THR A 436 20.56 -19.20 -74.30
N VAL A 437 21.66 -19.33 -75.05
CA VAL A 437 21.94 -18.59 -76.29
C VAL A 437 22.16 -19.54 -77.48
N GLN A 438 21.46 -19.35 -78.60
CA GLN A 438 21.63 -20.19 -79.81
C GLN A 438 21.67 -19.42 -81.14
N TRP A 439 22.24 -20.02 -82.20
CA TRP A 439 22.27 -19.52 -83.58
C TRP A 439 21.64 -20.52 -84.54
N VAL A 440 20.82 -20.07 -85.51
CA VAL A 440 20.06 -20.91 -86.45
C VAL A 440 20.10 -20.39 -87.89
N ASP A 441 20.11 -21.29 -88.88
CA ASP A 441 19.87 -20.93 -90.29
C ASP A 441 18.39 -20.66 -90.51
N GLY A 442 18.01 -19.47 -90.98
CA GLY A 442 16.60 -19.09 -91.09
C GLY A 442 15.89 -19.58 -92.35
N ALA A 443 16.59 -20.18 -93.32
CA ALA A 443 15.94 -20.82 -94.47
C ALA A 443 15.66 -22.31 -94.27
N THR A 444 16.47 -23.01 -93.47
CA THR A 444 16.31 -24.46 -93.20
C THR A 444 16.03 -24.82 -91.74
N GLU A 445 16.05 -23.83 -90.83
CA GLU A 445 15.84 -24.00 -89.37
C GLU A 445 16.91 -24.81 -88.65
N GLN A 446 18.02 -25.11 -89.31
CA GLN A 446 19.07 -25.90 -88.72
C GLN A 446 19.79 -25.10 -87.62
N VAL A 447 19.88 -25.66 -86.40
CA VAL A 447 20.69 -25.07 -85.32
C VAL A 447 22.17 -25.18 -85.67
N LEU A 448 22.84 -24.03 -85.61
CA LEU A 448 24.23 -23.86 -85.99
C LEU A 448 25.15 -23.89 -84.76
N LYS A 449 24.70 -23.40 -83.58
CA LYS A 449 25.48 -23.35 -82.32
C LYS A 449 24.59 -23.04 -81.08
N THR A 450 24.96 -23.49 -79.87
CA THR A 450 24.26 -23.19 -78.58
C THR A 450 25.20 -23.06 -77.36
N LEU A 451 24.87 -22.21 -76.36
CA LEU A 451 25.59 -21.94 -75.09
C LEU A 451 24.62 -21.66 -73.91
N ASN A 452 25.04 -21.89 -72.65
CA ASN A 452 24.29 -21.50 -71.42
C ASN A 452 25.11 -20.51 -70.57
N MET A 453 24.50 -19.41 -70.14
CA MET A 453 25.17 -18.28 -69.47
C MET A 453 24.28 -17.63 -68.39
N PRO A 454 24.84 -16.98 -67.36
CA PRO A 454 24.06 -16.20 -66.39
C PRO A 454 23.35 -15.00 -67.04
N ILE A 455 22.15 -14.66 -66.56
CA ILE A 455 21.50 -13.41 -66.97
C ILE A 455 22.36 -12.24 -66.45
N GLY A 456 22.73 -11.33 -67.34
CA GLY A 456 23.61 -10.18 -67.07
C GLY A 456 25.02 -10.27 -67.67
N ASP A 457 25.38 -11.36 -68.37
CA ASP A 457 26.64 -11.52 -69.13
C ASP A 457 26.51 -11.03 -70.59
N THR A 458 27.61 -11.03 -71.38
CA THR A 458 27.63 -10.52 -72.78
C THR A 458 28.19 -11.55 -73.78
N VAL A 459 27.55 -11.65 -74.95
CA VAL A 459 27.98 -12.47 -76.11
C VAL A 459 28.63 -11.58 -77.18
N MET A 460 29.78 -11.97 -77.71
CA MET A 460 30.54 -11.19 -78.69
C MET A 460 30.31 -11.66 -80.14
N ALA A 461 30.35 -10.76 -81.12
CA ALA A 461 30.03 -11.06 -82.54
C ALA A 461 31.00 -12.03 -83.20
N GLU A 462 32.25 -12.13 -82.73
CA GLU A 462 33.24 -13.09 -83.23
C GLU A 462 32.83 -14.55 -82.96
N ALA A 463 31.78 -14.77 -82.15
CA ALA A 463 31.22 -16.09 -81.87
C ALA A 463 30.19 -16.59 -82.92
N PHE A 464 29.83 -15.78 -83.94
CA PHE A 464 28.76 -16.09 -84.92
C PHE A 464 29.25 -17.00 -86.08
N PRO A 465 28.41 -17.92 -86.59
CA PRO A 465 28.72 -18.77 -87.75
C PRO A 465 28.45 -18.08 -89.12
N GLU A 466 28.87 -18.70 -90.23
CA GLU A 466 28.69 -18.22 -91.63
C GLU A 466 27.34 -18.69 -92.26
N PRO A 467 26.59 -17.87 -93.04
CA PRO A 467 25.22 -18.19 -93.53
C PRO A 467 25.14 -19.00 -94.87
N PRO A 468 24.15 -19.91 -95.06
CA PRO A 468 23.92 -20.71 -96.30
C PRO A 468 23.32 -19.98 -97.56
N GLU A 469 23.05 -20.64 -98.71
CA GLU A 469 22.43 -20.06 -99.95
C GLU A 469 21.19 -20.85 -100.48
N HIS A 470 20.17 -20.21 -101.14
CA HIS A 470 18.87 -20.83 -101.57
C HIS A 470 18.23 -20.30 -102.91
N GLU A 471 17.57 -21.16 -103.72
CA GLU A 471 16.90 -20.82 -105.01
C GLU A 471 15.52 -20.16 -104.81
N GLY A 472 15.22 -19.10 -105.60
CA GLY A 472 14.05 -18.23 -105.38
C GLY A 472 14.24 -17.20 -104.25
N LYS A 473 15.33 -17.33 -103.46
CA LYS A 473 15.63 -16.58 -102.23
C LYS A 473 16.96 -15.80 -102.27
N THR A 474 17.10 -14.71 -101.49
CA THR A 474 18.36 -13.92 -101.33
C THR A 474 18.69 -13.64 -99.85
N PHE A 475 19.93 -13.86 -99.35
CA PHE A 475 20.37 -13.62 -97.94
C PHE A 475 20.54 -12.12 -97.64
N GLU A 476 20.12 -11.69 -96.45
CA GLU A 476 20.12 -10.28 -96.05
C GLU A 476 20.96 -9.98 -94.79
N TYR A 477 20.68 -10.62 -93.65
CA TYR A 477 21.34 -10.32 -92.37
C TYR A 477 21.15 -11.42 -91.32
N TRP A 478 21.88 -11.31 -90.20
CA TRP A 478 21.55 -12.01 -88.96
C TRP A 478 20.56 -11.19 -88.14
N SER A 479 19.51 -11.81 -87.62
CA SER A 479 18.56 -11.22 -86.68
C SER A 479 18.80 -11.77 -85.28
N VAL A 480 18.60 -10.96 -84.24
CA VAL A 480 18.57 -11.40 -82.83
C VAL A 480 17.19 -11.14 -82.27
N ASN A 481 16.54 -12.17 -81.73
CA ASN A 481 15.19 -12.07 -81.18
C ASN A 481 14.22 -11.36 -82.15
N GLY A 482 14.35 -11.65 -83.46
CA GLY A 482 13.50 -11.12 -84.53
C GLY A 482 13.80 -9.69 -85.00
N SER A 483 14.86 -9.05 -84.49
CA SER A 483 15.32 -7.73 -84.94
C SER A 483 16.67 -7.82 -85.66
N GLU A 484 16.87 -6.98 -86.67
CA GLU A 484 18.12 -6.89 -87.42
C GLU A 484 19.31 -6.65 -86.49
N PHE A 485 20.32 -7.51 -86.55
CA PHE A 485 21.52 -7.41 -85.74
C PHE A 485 22.74 -7.01 -86.58
N PHE A 486 23.22 -5.78 -86.36
CA PHE A 486 24.44 -5.24 -86.97
C PHE A 486 25.53 -4.88 -85.93
N GLY A 487 25.37 -5.31 -84.68
CA GLY A 487 26.25 -4.95 -83.55
C GLY A 487 27.48 -5.85 -83.39
N SER A 488 28.47 -5.43 -82.59
CA SER A 488 29.69 -6.20 -82.27
C SER A 488 29.60 -7.05 -80.98
N SER A 489 28.55 -6.86 -80.17
CA SER A 489 28.28 -7.64 -78.95
C SER A 489 26.79 -7.52 -78.52
N TYR A 490 26.32 -8.40 -77.64
CA TYR A 490 24.93 -8.46 -77.14
C TYR A 490 24.85 -8.83 -75.65
N TYR A 491 24.19 -7.98 -74.85
CA TYR A 491 24.02 -8.15 -73.39
C TYR A 491 22.80 -9.04 -73.07
N LEU A 492 23.00 -10.10 -72.29
CA LEU A 492 21.99 -11.13 -72.02
C LEU A 492 21.06 -10.71 -70.89
N THR A 493 19.78 -10.62 -71.21
CA THR A 493 18.70 -10.35 -70.25
C THR A 493 17.75 -11.56 -70.08
N GLY A 494 18.02 -12.65 -70.82
CA GLY A 494 17.23 -13.86 -70.89
C GLY A 494 17.67 -14.74 -72.08
N ASP A 495 16.91 -15.80 -72.37
CA ASP A 495 17.22 -16.70 -73.48
C ASP A 495 17.26 -15.94 -74.82
N THR A 496 18.29 -16.18 -75.64
CA THR A 496 18.57 -15.36 -76.83
C THR A 496 18.84 -16.24 -78.05
N THR A 497 18.17 -15.96 -79.18
CA THR A 497 18.40 -16.68 -80.44
C THR A 497 18.82 -15.71 -81.56
N PHE A 498 19.87 -16.07 -82.30
CA PHE A 498 20.32 -15.38 -83.52
C PHE A 498 19.96 -16.20 -84.78
N ARG A 499 19.48 -15.58 -85.87
CA ARG A 499 18.94 -16.26 -87.08
C ARG A 499 19.43 -15.62 -88.40
N ALA A 500 19.75 -16.41 -89.43
CA ALA A 500 20.12 -15.92 -90.77
C ALA A 500 18.90 -15.77 -91.72
N GLU A 501 18.63 -14.60 -92.31
CA GLU A 501 17.36 -14.29 -93.03
C GLU A 501 17.47 -14.16 -94.58
N TYR A 502 16.42 -14.55 -95.34
CA TYR A 502 16.35 -14.58 -96.83
C TYR A 502 14.95 -14.18 -97.46
N SER A 503 14.79 -13.82 -98.77
CA SER A 503 13.47 -13.31 -99.38
C SER A 503 12.99 -13.80 -100.81
N ASN A 504 11.64 -13.93 -101.09
CA ASN A 504 10.89 -14.49 -102.31
C ASN A 504 9.82 -13.52 -103.01
N GLU A 505 9.18 -13.82 -104.20
CA GLU A 505 8.11 -13.02 -104.95
C GLU A 505 6.60 -13.46 -104.79
N VAL A 506 5.57 -12.57 -104.63
CA VAL A 506 4.19 -12.88 -104.07
C VAL A 506 2.90 -12.07 -104.50
N TYR A 507 1.66 -12.66 -104.44
CA TYR A 507 0.26 -12.11 -104.65
C TYR A 507 -0.70 -12.27 -103.43
N THR A 508 -1.81 -11.52 -103.26
CA THR A 508 -2.56 -11.42 -101.97
C THR A 508 -4.03 -11.91 -101.93
N VAL A 509 -4.35 -12.92 -101.10
CA VAL A 509 -5.72 -13.29 -100.67
C VAL A 509 -6.09 -12.60 -99.36
N SER A 510 -7.28 -12.02 -99.22
CA SER A 510 -7.75 -11.29 -98.04
C SER A 510 -8.91 -12.01 -97.35
N PHE A 511 -8.90 -12.09 -96.04
CA PHE A 511 -9.90 -12.79 -95.22
C PHE A 511 -10.52 -11.79 -94.25
N TYR A 512 -11.85 -11.77 -94.14
CA TYR A 512 -12.62 -10.81 -93.37
C TYR A 512 -13.58 -11.49 -92.38
N SER A 513 -13.91 -10.82 -91.28
CA SER A 513 -14.89 -11.30 -90.31
C SER A 513 -16.31 -11.01 -90.82
N GLY A 514 -17.17 -12.02 -90.86
CA GLY A 514 -18.58 -11.82 -91.20
C GLY A 514 -19.40 -11.12 -90.12
N LEU A 515 -18.91 -11.03 -88.88
CA LEU A 515 -19.59 -10.33 -87.77
C LEU A 515 -19.25 -8.83 -87.73
N THR A 516 -17.97 -8.47 -87.92
CA THR A 516 -17.49 -7.08 -87.78
C THR A 516 -17.14 -6.41 -89.11
N GLY A 517 -16.97 -7.18 -90.19
CA GLY A 517 -16.49 -6.69 -91.48
C GLY A 517 -14.98 -6.39 -91.52
N GLU A 518 -14.27 -6.62 -90.41
CA GLU A 518 -12.83 -6.33 -90.30
C GLU A 518 -11.97 -7.36 -91.03
N LEU A 519 -10.85 -6.89 -91.59
CA LEU A 519 -9.85 -7.74 -92.22
C LEU A 519 -9.15 -8.59 -91.14
N ILE A 520 -9.40 -9.90 -91.16
CA ILE A 520 -8.80 -10.91 -90.28
C ILE A 520 -7.34 -11.10 -90.63
N GLY A 521 -7.04 -11.12 -91.92
CA GLY A 521 -5.69 -11.30 -92.39
C GLY A 521 -5.65 -11.24 -93.90
N THR A 522 -4.47 -10.91 -94.41
CA THR A 522 -4.15 -11.17 -95.79
C THR A 522 -3.11 -12.27 -95.81
N ARG A 523 -3.13 -13.07 -96.86
CA ARG A 523 -2.09 -14.01 -97.18
C ARG A 523 -1.55 -13.67 -98.54
N THR A 524 -0.30 -13.25 -98.55
CA THR A 524 0.49 -13.23 -99.76
C THR A 524 0.99 -14.65 -100.04
N ALA A 525 0.80 -15.13 -101.26
CA ALA A 525 1.30 -16.41 -101.70
C ALA A 525 1.98 -16.25 -103.05
N GLU A 526 3.03 -17.02 -103.25
CA GLU A 526 3.80 -16.99 -104.48
C GLU A 526 2.91 -17.46 -105.62
N TYR A 527 3.18 -16.95 -106.80
CA TYR A 527 2.39 -17.24 -107.99
C TYR A 527 2.13 -18.75 -108.17
N GLY A 528 0.85 -19.13 -108.36
CA GLY A 528 0.44 -20.51 -108.61
C GLY A 528 0.34 -21.40 -107.38
N THR A 529 0.50 -20.83 -106.18
CA THR A 529 0.30 -21.55 -104.92
C THR A 529 -1.19 -21.81 -104.68
N GLU A 530 -1.55 -23.06 -104.40
CA GLU A 530 -2.88 -23.42 -103.91
C GLU A 530 -2.92 -23.26 -102.39
N ILE A 531 -3.82 -22.41 -101.89
CA ILE A 531 -4.08 -22.20 -100.46
C ILE A 531 -5.24 -23.10 -100.04
N PRO A 532 -5.02 -24.27 -99.43
CA PRO A 532 -6.10 -25.07 -98.86
C PRO A 532 -6.76 -24.35 -97.68
N LEU A 533 -8.02 -24.71 -97.38
CA LEU A 533 -8.77 -24.20 -96.23
C LEU A 533 -8.00 -24.33 -94.90
N SER A 534 -7.18 -25.38 -94.75
CA SER A 534 -6.32 -25.59 -93.58
C SER A 534 -5.29 -24.48 -93.36
N GLU A 535 -5.01 -23.69 -94.39
CA GLU A 535 -4.07 -22.60 -94.36
C GLU A 535 -4.73 -21.23 -94.54
N PHE A 536 -6.06 -21.17 -94.42
CA PHE A 536 -6.76 -19.90 -94.18
C PHE A 536 -6.41 -19.45 -92.75
N PRO A 537 -6.41 -18.14 -92.48
CA PRO A 537 -6.33 -17.69 -91.10
C PRO A 537 -7.44 -18.36 -90.30
N LYS A 538 -7.16 -18.68 -89.04
CA LYS A 538 -8.22 -19.09 -88.13
C LYS A 538 -9.24 -17.94 -88.08
N ALA A 539 -10.51 -18.25 -88.29
CA ALA A 539 -11.55 -17.25 -88.05
C ALA A 539 -11.43 -16.76 -86.60
N PRO A 540 -11.48 -15.44 -86.35
CA PRO A 540 -11.40 -14.88 -85.02
C PRO A 540 -12.37 -15.60 -84.09
N ASP A 541 -11.89 -15.95 -82.89
CA ASP A 541 -12.79 -16.46 -81.88
C ASP A 541 -13.75 -15.32 -81.51
N ALA A 542 -14.99 -15.42 -81.95
CA ALA A 542 -16.04 -14.48 -81.57
C ALA A 542 -16.63 -14.95 -80.24
N VAL A 543 -16.47 -14.13 -79.20
CA VAL A 543 -17.02 -14.43 -77.86
C VAL A 543 -18.51 -14.68 -78.01
N GLY A 544 -18.95 -15.86 -77.59
CA GLY A 544 -20.36 -16.26 -77.67
C GLY A 544 -20.84 -16.81 -79.01
N TYR A 545 -19.96 -16.98 -80.00
CA TYR A 545 -20.28 -17.61 -81.28
C TYR A 545 -19.29 -18.75 -81.60
N ASN A 546 -19.73 -19.71 -82.39
CA ASN A 546 -18.91 -20.75 -83.00
C ASN A 546 -18.70 -20.39 -84.48
N PHE A 547 -17.46 -20.47 -84.96
CA PHE A 547 -17.19 -20.38 -86.38
C PHE A 547 -17.85 -21.56 -87.11
N ALA A 548 -18.59 -21.26 -88.17
CA ALA A 548 -19.26 -22.26 -88.99
C ALA A 548 -18.42 -22.60 -90.22
N GLU A 549 -18.16 -21.61 -91.09
CA GLU A 549 -17.47 -21.81 -92.36
C GLU A 549 -16.94 -20.49 -92.97
N TRP A 550 -16.04 -20.60 -93.95
CA TRP A 550 -15.60 -19.49 -94.78
C TRP A 550 -16.45 -19.40 -96.04
N GLN A 551 -16.87 -18.20 -96.40
CA GLN A 551 -17.70 -17.91 -97.57
C GLN A 551 -17.02 -16.90 -98.49
N TYR A 552 -17.30 -16.94 -99.79
CA TYR A 552 -16.92 -15.88 -100.71
C TYR A 552 -17.79 -14.63 -100.48
N ALA A 553 -17.42 -13.52 -101.12
CA ALA A 553 -18.18 -12.27 -101.06
C ALA A 553 -19.66 -12.40 -101.49
N ASP A 554 -20.01 -13.43 -102.26
CA ASP A 554 -21.37 -13.71 -102.71
C ASP A 554 -22.19 -14.60 -101.75
N GLY A 555 -21.61 -14.99 -100.61
CA GLY A 555 -22.24 -15.83 -99.58
C GLY A 555 -22.16 -17.34 -99.84
N SER A 556 -21.49 -17.77 -100.91
CA SER A 556 -21.26 -19.20 -101.16
C SER A 556 -20.08 -19.75 -100.34
N ALA A 557 -20.20 -20.98 -99.84
CA ALA A 557 -19.14 -21.62 -99.04
C ALA A 557 -17.87 -21.89 -99.87
N VAL A 558 -16.71 -21.59 -99.29
CA VAL A 558 -15.40 -21.94 -99.86
C VAL A 558 -15.14 -23.42 -99.57
N SER A 559 -15.02 -24.24 -100.62
CA SER A 559 -14.85 -25.69 -100.51
C SER A 559 -13.44 -26.13 -100.94
N GLY A 560 -12.63 -26.60 -99.99
CA GLY A 560 -11.34 -27.25 -100.24
C GLY A 560 -10.15 -26.30 -100.25
N SER A 561 -10.02 -25.46 -101.26
CA SER A 561 -8.85 -24.60 -101.49
C SER A 561 -9.15 -23.37 -102.34
N ILE A 562 -8.24 -22.38 -102.30
CA ILE A 562 -8.17 -21.24 -103.23
C ILE A 562 -6.89 -21.36 -104.03
N ASN A 563 -6.98 -21.38 -105.36
CA ASN A 563 -5.79 -21.31 -106.21
C ASN A 563 -5.37 -19.85 -106.43
N VAL A 564 -4.15 -19.47 -106.01
CA VAL A 564 -3.68 -18.07 -106.01
C VAL A 564 -3.05 -17.70 -107.34
N THR A 565 -3.92 -17.23 -108.23
CA THR A 565 -3.52 -16.61 -109.51
C THR A 565 -3.75 -15.10 -109.53
N GLU A 566 -4.51 -14.57 -108.57
CA GLU A 566 -4.84 -13.15 -108.40
C GLU A 566 -5.29 -12.85 -106.95
N ASN A 567 -5.54 -11.57 -106.65
CA ASN A 567 -6.02 -11.18 -105.33
C ASN A 567 -7.50 -11.59 -105.12
N THR A 568 -7.81 -12.28 -104.03
CA THR A 568 -9.15 -12.86 -103.72
C THR A 568 -9.64 -12.41 -102.33
N SER A 569 -10.95 -12.38 -102.06
CA SER A 569 -11.50 -12.05 -100.72
C SER A 569 -12.53 -13.06 -100.20
N CYS A 570 -12.45 -13.43 -98.91
CA CYS A 570 -13.33 -14.39 -98.23
C CYS A 570 -13.80 -13.88 -96.85
N TYR A 571 -14.94 -14.34 -96.34
CA TYR A 571 -15.59 -13.91 -95.10
C TYR A 571 -15.91 -15.09 -94.16
N ALA A 572 -15.65 -14.95 -92.86
CA ALA A 572 -15.95 -15.98 -91.85
C ALA A 572 -17.40 -15.88 -91.35
N ALA A 573 -18.19 -16.96 -91.43
CA ALA A 573 -19.56 -17.06 -90.91
C ALA A 573 -19.60 -17.71 -89.51
N TYR A 574 -20.58 -17.32 -88.68
CA TYR A 574 -20.66 -17.73 -87.26
C TYR A 574 -22.08 -18.08 -86.82
N GLU A 575 -22.20 -19.01 -85.85
CA GLU A 575 -23.44 -19.40 -85.15
C GLU A 575 -23.37 -19.06 -83.66
N ALA A 576 -24.44 -18.54 -83.04
CA ALA A 576 -24.41 -18.20 -81.61
C ALA A 576 -24.32 -19.45 -80.71
N LYS A 577 -23.47 -19.41 -79.68
CA LYS A 577 -23.38 -20.43 -78.62
C LYS A 577 -24.63 -20.39 -77.76
N MET A 578 -25.12 -21.56 -77.34
CA MET A 578 -26.24 -21.68 -76.40
C MET A 578 -25.70 -21.80 -74.98
N TYR A 579 -26.29 -21.06 -74.04
CA TYR A 579 -25.94 -21.08 -72.62
C TYR A 579 -27.15 -21.39 -71.76
N THR A 580 -26.89 -22.05 -70.63
CA THR A 580 -27.92 -22.41 -69.65
C THR A 580 -28.01 -21.38 -68.53
N VAL A 581 -29.21 -20.90 -68.24
CA VAL A 581 -29.53 -20.07 -67.07
C VAL A 581 -30.33 -20.91 -66.09
N LYS A 582 -29.84 -21.09 -64.87
CA LYS A 582 -30.56 -21.79 -63.80
C LYS A 582 -31.02 -20.80 -62.74
N PHE A 583 -32.30 -20.87 -62.38
CA PHE A 583 -32.84 -20.16 -61.23
C PHE A 583 -32.90 -21.15 -60.07
N TRP A 584 -32.15 -20.87 -59.01
CA TRP A 584 -31.93 -21.78 -57.89
C TRP A 584 -32.40 -21.12 -56.60
N ASP A 585 -33.25 -21.81 -55.84
CA ASP A 585 -33.55 -21.42 -54.48
C ASP A 585 -32.41 -21.87 -53.55
N ASN A 586 -31.66 -20.91 -53.01
CA ASN A 586 -30.50 -21.21 -52.18
C ASN A 586 -30.88 -21.71 -50.78
N HIS A 587 -32.11 -21.48 -50.33
CA HIS A 587 -32.56 -21.88 -48.99
C HIS A 587 -32.97 -23.36 -48.96
N THR A 588 -33.61 -23.84 -50.03
CA THR A 588 -34.10 -25.23 -50.15
C THR A 588 -33.22 -26.13 -51.01
N ASP A 589 -32.19 -25.58 -51.65
CA ASP A 589 -31.34 -26.28 -52.62
C ASP A 589 -32.14 -26.84 -53.83
N VAL A 590 -33.13 -26.08 -54.30
CA VAL A 590 -34.02 -26.50 -55.41
C VAL A 590 -33.85 -25.63 -56.64
N ILE A 591 -33.59 -26.24 -57.81
CA ILE A 591 -33.63 -25.53 -59.09
C ILE A 591 -35.08 -25.30 -59.51
N LEU A 592 -35.51 -24.04 -59.50
CA LEU A 592 -36.86 -23.60 -59.82
C LEU A 592 -37.14 -23.62 -61.32
N ARG A 593 -36.14 -23.23 -62.14
CA ARG A 593 -36.23 -23.20 -63.60
C ARG A 593 -34.85 -23.31 -64.25
N THR A 594 -34.78 -23.91 -65.45
CA THR A 594 -33.58 -23.90 -66.29
C THR A 594 -33.96 -23.52 -67.72
N ASP A 595 -33.35 -22.44 -68.23
CA ASP A 595 -33.50 -21.99 -69.60
C ASP A 595 -32.24 -22.29 -70.41
N THR A 596 -32.38 -22.50 -71.72
CA THR A 596 -31.25 -22.59 -72.65
C THR A 596 -31.46 -21.57 -73.76
N VAL A 597 -30.63 -20.53 -73.80
CA VAL A 597 -30.81 -19.38 -74.69
C VAL A 597 -29.53 -19.06 -75.47
N PRO A 598 -29.61 -18.44 -76.66
CA PRO A 598 -28.43 -17.99 -77.39
C PRO A 598 -27.65 -16.92 -76.62
N TYR A 599 -26.34 -16.86 -76.85
CA TYR A 599 -25.46 -15.80 -76.35
C TYR A 599 -26.01 -14.40 -76.63
N GLY A 600 -25.99 -13.54 -75.62
CA GLY A 600 -26.47 -12.16 -75.68
C GLY A 600 -27.98 -11.99 -75.46
N THR A 601 -28.72 -13.08 -75.17
CA THR A 601 -30.14 -12.98 -74.78
C THR A 601 -30.26 -12.22 -73.46
N VAL A 602 -31.22 -11.30 -73.37
CA VAL A 602 -31.55 -10.56 -72.14
C VAL A 602 -32.84 -11.15 -71.54
N ILE A 603 -32.81 -11.56 -70.27
CA ILE A 603 -33.97 -12.03 -69.50
C ILE A 603 -34.23 -11.01 -68.39
N LYS A 604 -35.44 -10.44 -68.34
CA LYS A 604 -35.80 -9.45 -67.32
C LYS A 604 -36.29 -10.11 -66.03
N ALA A 605 -36.20 -9.41 -64.90
CA ALA A 605 -36.65 -9.93 -63.61
C ALA A 605 -38.14 -10.32 -63.58
N GLU A 606 -38.99 -9.64 -64.37
CA GLU A 606 -40.41 -9.99 -64.53
C GLU A 606 -40.62 -11.38 -65.18
N ASP A 607 -39.62 -11.90 -65.88
CA ASP A 607 -39.63 -13.23 -66.51
C ASP A 607 -38.93 -14.30 -65.65
N PHE A 608 -38.42 -13.95 -64.46
CA PHE A 608 -37.86 -14.91 -63.52
C PHE A 608 -38.98 -15.77 -62.90
N PRO A 609 -38.71 -17.02 -62.49
CA PRO A 609 -39.75 -17.84 -61.85
C PRO A 609 -40.20 -17.21 -60.52
N GLU A 610 -41.39 -17.59 -60.04
CA GLU A 610 -41.82 -17.24 -58.68
C GLU A 610 -40.86 -17.86 -57.65
N HIS A 611 -40.58 -17.11 -56.58
CA HIS A 611 -39.78 -17.58 -55.46
C HIS A 611 -40.62 -18.49 -54.55
N ILE A 612 -39.95 -19.22 -53.64
CA ILE A 612 -40.63 -20.02 -52.62
C ILE A 612 -40.70 -19.18 -51.34
N GLU A 613 -41.88 -19.09 -50.73
CA GLU A 613 -42.00 -18.48 -49.39
C GLU A 613 -41.38 -19.42 -48.34
N HIS A 614 -40.51 -18.89 -47.48
CA HIS A 614 -39.88 -19.63 -46.39
C HIS A 614 -40.32 -19.05 -45.05
N GLU A 615 -40.79 -19.92 -44.16
CA GLU A 615 -41.23 -19.51 -42.82
C GLU A 615 -40.08 -18.82 -42.08
N GLY A 616 -40.32 -17.58 -41.63
CA GLY A 616 -39.34 -16.78 -40.91
C GLY A 616 -38.20 -16.20 -41.74
N TYR A 617 -38.34 -16.15 -43.07
CA TYR A 617 -37.40 -15.48 -43.97
C TYR A 617 -38.12 -14.60 -45.00
N ASP A 618 -37.61 -13.39 -45.22
CA ASP A 618 -38.10 -12.45 -46.23
C ASP A 618 -37.31 -12.58 -47.54
N PHE A 619 -38.00 -12.73 -48.67
CA PHE A 619 -37.38 -12.73 -49.99
C PHE A 619 -36.81 -11.35 -50.33
N LYS A 620 -35.50 -11.29 -50.63
CA LYS A 620 -34.81 -10.03 -50.98
C LYS A 620 -34.66 -9.81 -52.46
N GLY A 621 -34.73 -10.87 -53.26
CA GLY A 621 -34.59 -10.79 -54.70
C GLY A 621 -33.72 -11.91 -55.27
N TRP A 622 -33.51 -11.80 -56.57
CA TRP A 622 -32.68 -12.72 -57.34
C TRP A 622 -31.26 -12.17 -57.45
N TYR A 623 -30.28 -12.95 -56.98
CA TYR A 623 -28.88 -12.56 -56.90
C TYR A 623 -28.04 -13.36 -57.89
N GLY A 624 -27.19 -12.69 -58.66
CA GLY A 624 -26.26 -13.30 -59.60
C GLY A 624 -25.19 -12.30 -60.03
N TYR A 625 -24.05 -12.78 -60.51
CA TYR A 625 -22.91 -11.92 -60.89
C TYR A 625 -22.39 -10.97 -59.79
N GLY A 626 -22.69 -11.25 -58.51
CA GLY A 626 -22.24 -10.43 -57.40
C GLY A 626 -23.22 -9.31 -56.99
N GLU A 627 -24.39 -9.21 -57.62
CA GLU A 627 -25.40 -8.19 -57.33
C GLU A 627 -26.84 -8.72 -57.43
N PHE A 628 -27.81 -7.93 -56.96
CA PHE A 628 -29.22 -8.19 -57.18
C PHE A 628 -29.62 -7.77 -58.59
N LEU A 629 -30.35 -8.63 -59.30
CA LEU A 629 -30.58 -8.50 -60.73
C LEU A 629 -32.01 -8.02 -61.04
N ASP A 630 -32.11 -6.93 -61.78
CA ASP A 630 -33.34 -6.50 -62.46
C ASP A 630 -33.46 -7.08 -63.89
N GLU A 631 -32.34 -7.51 -64.47
CA GLU A 631 -32.25 -8.26 -65.72
C GLU A 631 -30.91 -9.00 -65.80
N VAL A 632 -30.80 -9.98 -66.70
CA VAL A 632 -29.57 -10.73 -66.97
C VAL A 632 -29.29 -10.83 -68.48
N THR A 633 -28.08 -10.45 -68.90
CA THR A 633 -27.59 -10.73 -70.26
C THR A 633 -26.75 -12.00 -70.26
N VAL A 634 -27.19 -13.01 -71.00
CA VAL A 634 -26.60 -14.34 -70.98
C VAL A 634 -25.36 -14.41 -71.85
N VAL A 635 -24.20 -14.26 -71.23
CA VAL A 635 -22.88 -14.36 -71.89
C VAL A 635 -22.14 -15.67 -71.61
N SER A 636 -22.60 -16.41 -70.60
CA SER A 636 -22.07 -17.70 -70.16
C SER A 636 -23.17 -18.51 -69.45
N ASN A 637 -22.89 -19.77 -69.09
CA ASN A 637 -23.75 -20.50 -68.17
C ASN A 637 -23.76 -19.78 -66.82
N VAL A 638 -24.95 -19.54 -66.26
CA VAL A 638 -25.11 -18.82 -65.00
C VAL A 638 -26.17 -19.47 -64.13
N ILE A 639 -25.94 -19.38 -62.81
CA ILE A 639 -26.94 -19.70 -61.80
C ILE A 639 -27.31 -18.41 -61.08
N ILE A 640 -28.60 -18.14 -60.97
CA ILE A 640 -29.20 -16.98 -60.32
C ILE A 640 -29.94 -17.51 -59.09
N TYR A 641 -29.65 -16.95 -57.94
CA TYR A 641 -30.09 -17.44 -56.64
C TYR A 641 -31.28 -16.62 -56.13
N ALA A 642 -32.37 -17.27 -55.73
CA ALA A 642 -33.34 -16.63 -54.86
C ALA A 642 -32.69 -16.49 -53.47
N THR A 643 -32.62 -15.26 -52.97
CA THR A 643 -31.95 -14.94 -51.70
C THR A 643 -32.95 -14.38 -50.71
N TYR A 644 -32.74 -14.74 -49.45
CA TYR A 644 -33.65 -14.47 -48.35
C TYR A 644 -32.87 -13.94 -47.15
N GLU A 645 -33.49 -13.10 -46.33
CA GLU A 645 -32.97 -12.63 -45.04
C GLU A 645 -33.88 -13.13 -43.91
N GLN A 646 -33.32 -13.46 -42.75
CA GLN A 646 -34.12 -13.89 -41.60
C GLN A 646 -35.05 -12.76 -41.14
N HIS A 647 -36.32 -13.08 -40.90
CA HIS A 647 -37.31 -12.14 -40.39
C HIS A 647 -37.04 -11.87 -38.90
N PRO A 648 -37.00 -10.60 -38.46
CA PRO A 648 -36.86 -10.26 -37.04
C PRO A 648 -38.21 -10.35 -36.30
N TYR A 649 -38.22 -10.94 -35.11
CA TYR A 649 -39.34 -10.99 -34.17
C TYR A 649 -39.03 -10.22 -32.87
N THR A 650 -40.07 -9.78 -32.17
CA THR A 650 -39.96 -9.01 -30.92
C THR A 650 -40.28 -9.88 -29.71
N VAL A 651 -39.35 -9.96 -28.78
CA VAL A 651 -39.55 -10.52 -27.43
C VAL A 651 -39.80 -9.37 -26.47
N THR A 652 -40.98 -9.34 -25.85
CA THR A 652 -41.35 -8.31 -24.87
C THR A 652 -41.32 -8.91 -23.47
N PHE A 653 -40.45 -8.38 -22.61
CA PHE A 653 -40.44 -8.71 -21.19
C PHE A 653 -41.39 -7.79 -20.45
N VAL A 654 -42.28 -8.37 -19.66
CA VAL A 654 -43.28 -7.63 -18.88
C VAL A 654 -43.20 -8.01 -17.42
N ASP A 655 -43.43 -7.05 -16.55
CA ASP A 655 -43.64 -7.27 -15.13
C ASP A 655 -45.06 -7.82 -14.93
N GLY A 656 -45.18 -9.05 -14.47
CA GLY A 656 -46.46 -9.68 -14.19
C GLY A 656 -47.17 -9.15 -12.94
N TYR A 657 -46.49 -8.35 -12.11
CA TYR A 657 -47.07 -7.73 -10.93
C TYR A 657 -47.91 -6.49 -11.26
N ASN A 658 -47.40 -5.60 -12.14
CA ASN A 658 -48.06 -4.34 -12.51
C ASN A 658 -48.47 -4.23 -14.00
N GLY A 659 -48.00 -5.14 -14.85
CA GLY A 659 -48.26 -5.18 -16.30
C GLY A 659 -47.38 -4.27 -17.16
N GLU A 660 -46.35 -3.64 -16.59
CA GLU A 660 -45.45 -2.75 -17.32
C GLU A 660 -44.46 -3.51 -18.20
N THR A 661 -44.14 -2.93 -19.37
CA THR A 661 -43.05 -3.45 -20.21
C THR A 661 -41.70 -3.09 -19.60
N LEU A 662 -40.91 -4.12 -19.29
CA LEU A 662 -39.56 -3.99 -18.76
C LEU A 662 -38.54 -3.76 -19.87
N GLN A 663 -38.64 -4.55 -20.94
CA GLN A 663 -37.73 -4.52 -22.08
C GLN A 663 -38.40 -5.07 -23.34
N SER A 664 -37.95 -4.64 -24.51
CA SER A 664 -38.27 -5.30 -25.78
C SER A 664 -36.98 -5.54 -26.56
N VAL A 665 -36.79 -6.77 -27.02
CA VAL A 665 -35.59 -7.20 -27.75
C VAL A 665 -36.02 -7.74 -29.11
N THR A 666 -35.31 -7.32 -30.16
CA THR A 666 -35.51 -7.84 -31.52
C THR A 666 -34.56 -9.01 -31.76
N VAL A 667 -35.10 -10.17 -32.09
CA VAL A 667 -34.36 -11.44 -32.28
C VAL A 667 -34.70 -11.99 -33.67
N LEU A 668 -33.69 -12.39 -34.44
CA LEU A 668 -33.93 -13.03 -35.75
C LEU A 668 -34.63 -14.38 -35.57
N TYR A 669 -35.46 -14.76 -36.54
CA TYR A 669 -36.14 -16.05 -36.56
C TYR A 669 -35.16 -17.22 -36.34
N ASP A 670 -35.59 -18.15 -35.49
CA ASP A 670 -34.87 -19.36 -35.11
C ASP A 670 -33.59 -19.15 -34.28
N ASN A 671 -33.28 -17.90 -33.94
CA ASN A 671 -32.33 -17.57 -32.88
C ASN A 671 -33.05 -17.49 -31.53
N GLY A 672 -32.36 -17.01 -30.50
CA GLY A 672 -32.89 -16.99 -29.15
C GLY A 672 -32.12 -16.09 -28.22
N LEU A 673 -32.64 -15.98 -27.00
CA LEU A 673 -32.02 -15.25 -25.90
C LEU A 673 -31.61 -16.25 -24.83
N TYR A 674 -30.40 -16.12 -24.31
CA TYR A 674 -30.00 -16.84 -23.11
C TYR A 674 -30.71 -16.23 -21.89
N SER A 675 -30.95 -17.05 -20.87
CA SER A 675 -31.67 -16.63 -19.67
C SER A 675 -30.97 -15.52 -18.88
N ASP A 676 -29.65 -15.35 -19.05
CA ASP A 676 -28.84 -14.27 -18.47
C ASP A 676 -28.93 -12.95 -19.27
N GLU A 677 -29.47 -12.99 -20.48
CA GLU A 677 -29.80 -11.80 -21.29
C GLU A 677 -31.19 -11.24 -20.95
N PHE A 678 -31.94 -11.90 -20.07
CA PHE A 678 -33.25 -11.42 -19.61
C PHE A 678 -33.05 -10.21 -18.68
N PRO A 679 -33.98 -9.23 -18.65
CA PRO A 679 -33.87 -8.11 -17.72
C PRO A 679 -33.90 -8.60 -16.28
N VAL A 680 -33.28 -7.85 -15.36
CA VAL A 680 -33.38 -8.14 -13.93
C VAL A 680 -34.84 -7.91 -13.49
N PRO A 681 -35.51 -8.89 -12.87
CA PRO A 681 -36.90 -8.72 -12.44
C PRO A 681 -36.97 -7.62 -11.36
N PRO A 682 -37.92 -6.68 -11.45
CA PRO A 682 -38.16 -5.70 -10.39
C PRO A 682 -38.43 -6.36 -9.03
N VAL A 683 -38.02 -5.69 -7.94
CA VAL A 683 -38.34 -6.10 -6.58
C VAL A 683 -39.68 -5.48 -6.18
N HIS A 684 -40.60 -6.30 -5.66
CA HIS A 684 -41.89 -5.86 -5.13
C HIS A 684 -41.96 -6.11 -3.63
N GLU A 685 -42.45 -5.11 -2.90
CA GLU A 685 -42.44 -5.05 -1.42
C GLU A 685 -43.09 -6.26 -0.72
N ASN A 686 -44.03 -6.95 -1.37
CA ASN A 686 -44.80 -8.04 -0.78
C ASN A 686 -44.86 -9.31 -1.64
N ALA A 687 -43.94 -9.49 -2.59
CA ALA A 687 -43.96 -10.66 -3.45
C ALA A 687 -42.57 -11.10 -3.94
N ASP A 688 -42.27 -12.38 -3.83
CA ASP A 688 -41.03 -12.98 -4.31
C ASP A 688 -41.13 -13.29 -5.80
N PHE A 689 -40.07 -13.03 -6.55
CA PHE A 689 -39.97 -13.46 -7.95
C PHE A 689 -39.93 -14.98 -8.03
N VAL A 690 -40.92 -15.57 -8.71
CA VAL A 690 -41.06 -17.02 -8.90
C VAL A 690 -40.27 -17.50 -10.11
N GLY A 691 -40.21 -16.69 -11.16
CA GLY A 691 -39.55 -17.04 -12.41
C GLY A 691 -40.16 -16.32 -13.61
N TRP A 692 -39.51 -16.49 -14.76
CA TRP A 692 -39.99 -16.01 -16.04
C TRP A 692 -40.95 -17.01 -16.65
N TYR A 693 -42.12 -16.53 -17.10
CA TYR A 693 -43.13 -17.36 -17.74
C TYR A 693 -43.25 -16.98 -19.21
N VAL A 694 -43.24 -18.00 -20.07
CA VAL A 694 -43.47 -17.85 -21.51
C VAL A 694 -44.83 -18.46 -21.80
N GLU A 695 -45.74 -17.66 -22.36
CA GLU A 695 -47.12 -18.09 -22.66
C GLU A 695 -47.84 -18.73 -21.45
N GLY A 696 -47.56 -18.26 -20.23
CA GLY A 696 -48.16 -18.76 -19.01
C GLY A 696 -47.56 -20.05 -18.45
N THR A 697 -46.43 -20.52 -18.98
CA THR A 697 -45.67 -21.66 -18.43
C THR A 697 -44.31 -21.20 -17.91
N LEU A 698 -43.88 -21.70 -16.75
CA LEU A 698 -42.55 -21.40 -16.20
C LEU A 698 -41.46 -21.83 -17.18
N PHE A 699 -40.57 -20.90 -17.52
CA PHE A 699 -39.40 -21.16 -18.34
C PHE A 699 -38.26 -21.68 -17.46
N GLU A 700 -37.90 -22.96 -17.64
CA GLU A 700 -36.83 -23.64 -16.89
C GLU A 700 -35.53 -23.83 -17.72
N GLY A 701 -35.52 -23.35 -18.97
CA GLY A 701 -34.37 -23.49 -19.87
C GLY A 701 -33.33 -22.38 -19.72
N SER A 702 -32.14 -22.59 -20.27
CA SER A 702 -31.10 -21.55 -20.36
C SER A 702 -31.12 -20.80 -21.70
N TYR A 703 -31.92 -21.23 -22.67
CA TYR A 703 -31.99 -20.67 -24.02
C TYR A 703 -33.44 -20.65 -24.52
N LEU A 704 -33.96 -19.45 -24.78
CA LEU A 704 -35.30 -19.21 -25.27
C LEU A 704 -35.27 -19.04 -26.79
N ARG A 705 -35.71 -20.08 -27.52
CA ARG A 705 -35.82 -20.06 -28.98
C ARG A 705 -37.01 -19.21 -29.43
N VAL A 706 -36.76 -18.26 -30.34
CA VAL A 706 -37.75 -17.29 -30.84
C VAL A 706 -38.18 -17.68 -32.26
N LEU A 707 -39.43 -18.09 -32.39
CA LEU A 707 -40.06 -18.46 -33.67
C LEU A 707 -41.13 -17.46 -34.12
N GLY A 708 -41.44 -16.47 -33.28
CA GLY A 708 -42.48 -15.47 -33.48
C GLY A 708 -42.42 -14.39 -32.38
N ASP A 709 -43.24 -13.34 -32.50
CA ASP A 709 -43.39 -12.35 -31.43
C ASP A 709 -43.91 -13.03 -30.15
N MET A 710 -43.28 -12.76 -29.02
CA MET A 710 -43.63 -13.41 -27.75
C MET A 710 -43.51 -12.48 -26.56
N THR A 711 -44.27 -12.79 -25.51
CA THR A 711 -44.21 -12.08 -24.22
C THR A 711 -43.67 -13.01 -23.15
N VAL A 712 -42.67 -12.53 -22.42
CA VAL A 712 -42.07 -13.22 -21.27
C VAL A 712 -42.43 -12.43 -20.02
N THR A 713 -43.12 -13.05 -19.08
CA THR A 713 -43.70 -12.37 -17.92
C THR A 713 -42.95 -12.76 -16.65
N ALA A 714 -42.49 -11.76 -15.88
CA ALA A 714 -41.98 -11.99 -14.53
C ALA A 714 -43.16 -12.29 -13.61
N VAL A 715 -43.23 -13.48 -13.02
CA VAL A 715 -44.31 -13.87 -12.11
C VAL A 715 -43.82 -13.82 -10.68
N TYR A 716 -44.67 -13.32 -9.79
CA TYR A 716 -44.36 -13.13 -8.37
C TYR A 716 -45.37 -13.88 -7.47
N SER A 717 -44.92 -14.34 -6.30
CA SER A 717 -45.73 -14.97 -5.28
C SER A 717 -45.78 -14.10 -4.03
N GLY A 718 -46.98 -13.71 -3.61
CA GLY A 718 -47.16 -12.91 -2.40
C GLY A 718 -46.76 -13.66 -1.12
N PHE A 719 -46.31 -12.92 -0.10
CA PHE A 719 -46.08 -13.43 1.25
C PHE A 719 -46.69 -12.48 2.29
N GLU A 720 -47.00 -13.00 3.48
CA GLU A 720 -47.57 -12.24 4.60
C GLU A 720 -46.44 -11.66 5.47
N THR A 721 -46.60 -10.42 5.96
CA THR A 721 -45.67 -9.73 6.86
C THR A 721 -46.34 -9.42 8.20
N HIS A 722 -45.53 -9.33 9.26
CA HIS A 722 -45.91 -8.93 10.62
C HIS A 722 -44.90 -7.91 11.14
N THR A 723 -45.31 -7.03 12.06
CA THR A 723 -44.42 -5.99 12.58
C THR A 723 -43.65 -6.46 13.81
N ILE A 724 -42.34 -6.16 13.89
CA ILE A 724 -41.59 -6.14 15.15
C ILE A 724 -41.51 -4.70 15.63
N THR A 725 -41.92 -4.45 16.88
CA THR A 725 -41.79 -3.17 17.57
C THR A 725 -40.78 -3.29 18.71
N LEU A 726 -39.72 -2.48 18.68
CA LEU A 726 -38.69 -2.44 19.71
C LEU A 726 -38.96 -1.31 20.70
N VAL A 727 -38.93 -1.64 21.99
CA VAL A 727 -39.25 -0.71 23.09
C VAL A 727 -38.10 -0.65 24.08
N ASP A 728 -37.77 0.54 24.57
CA ASP A 728 -36.80 0.74 25.66
C ASP A 728 -37.48 0.49 27.01
N SER A 729 -36.92 -0.40 27.85
CA SER A 729 -37.55 -0.75 29.14
C SER A 729 -37.57 0.37 30.17
N ASP A 730 -36.62 1.31 30.10
CA ASP A 730 -36.45 2.38 31.08
C ASP A 730 -37.33 3.59 30.74
N THR A 731 -37.48 3.95 29.45
CA THR A 731 -38.40 5.04 29.04
C THR A 731 -39.81 4.54 28.70
N GLY A 732 -39.96 3.29 28.28
CA GLY A 732 -41.20 2.74 27.72
C GLY A 732 -41.50 3.24 26.30
N GLU A 733 -40.57 3.94 25.66
CA GLU A 733 -40.75 4.47 24.30
C GLU A 733 -40.37 3.45 23.24
N THR A 734 -41.16 3.40 22.17
CA THR A 734 -40.79 2.70 20.95
C THR A 734 -39.71 3.50 20.23
N TYR A 735 -38.56 2.88 20.00
CA TYR A 735 -37.48 3.50 19.23
C TYR A 735 -37.38 2.93 17.81
N GLU A 736 -37.95 1.75 17.55
CA GLU A 736 -37.96 1.17 16.21
C GLU A 736 -39.19 0.30 15.94
N THR A 737 -39.62 0.27 14.68
CA THR A 737 -40.64 -0.65 14.21
C THR A 737 -40.38 -0.96 12.74
N TYR A 738 -40.37 -2.24 12.39
CA TYR A 738 -40.18 -2.69 11.00
C TYR A 738 -41.00 -3.95 10.71
N GLU A 739 -41.30 -4.18 9.44
CA GLU A 739 -42.03 -5.36 8.99
C GLU A 739 -41.08 -6.53 8.71
N VAL A 740 -41.50 -7.72 9.12
CA VAL A 740 -40.79 -8.99 8.95
C VAL A 740 -41.74 -10.02 8.36
N ARG A 741 -41.26 -10.79 7.39
CA ARG A 741 -42.05 -11.87 6.77
C ARG A 741 -42.47 -12.91 7.81
N ALA A 742 -43.73 -13.34 7.75
CA ALA A 742 -44.24 -14.41 8.60
C ALA A 742 -43.43 -15.71 8.44
N GLY A 743 -43.08 -16.34 9.56
CA GLY A 743 -42.22 -17.52 9.65
C GLY A 743 -40.71 -17.23 9.66
N THR A 744 -40.29 -15.97 9.58
CA THR A 744 -38.86 -15.61 9.67
C THR A 744 -38.36 -15.82 11.10
N GLU A 745 -37.23 -16.52 11.23
CA GLU A 745 -36.47 -16.62 12.47
C GLU A 745 -35.54 -15.41 12.57
N VAL A 746 -35.77 -14.56 13.56
CA VAL A 746 -34.99 -13.35 13.85
C VAL A 746 -34.06 -13.66 15.01
N ASP A 747 -32.76 -13.49 14.80
CA ASP A 747 -31.79 -13.54 15.89
C ASP A 747 -31.88 -12.26 16.72
N LEU A 748 -31.99 -12.42 18.03
CA LEU A 748 -32.04 -11.31 18.96
C LEU A 748 -30.73 -10.51 18.98
N ALA A 749 -29.61 -11.11 18.56
CA ALA A 749 -28.34 -10.40 18.39
C ALA A 749 -28.35 -9.40 17.22
N ASP A 750 -29.19 -9.63 16.21
CA ASP A 750 -29.31 -8.76 15.03
C ASP A 750 -30.30 -7.60 15.24
N LEU A 751 -31.00 -7.58 16.37
CA LEU A 751 -31.93 -6.49 16.68
C LEU A 751 -31.16 -5.18 16.94
N PRO A 752 -31.61 -4.06 16.35
CA PRO A 752 -31.05 -2.75 16.62
C PRO A 752 -30.98 -2.42 18.11
N MET A 753 -29.75 -2.17 18.58
CA MET A 753 -29.47 -1.83 19.98
C MET A 753 -30.25 -0.57 20.38
N PRO A 754 -30.80 -0.48 21.61
CA PRO A 754 -31.45 0.75 22.06
C PRO A 754 -30.51 1.96 21.99
N PRO A 755 -31.04 3.18 21.84
CA PRO A 755 -30.22 4.39 21.81
C PRO A 755 -29.26 4.46 23.00
N TYR A 756 -27.97 4.69 22.72
CA TYR A 756 -26.96 4.82 23.77
C TYR A 756 -27.34 5.94 24.75
N ARG A 757 -27.29 5.61 26.05
CA ARG A 757 -27.49 6.56 27.13
C ARG A 757 -26.41 6.36 28.18
N GLU A 758 -25.74 7.46 28.51
CA GLU A 758 -24.65 7.49 29.48
C GLU A 758 -25.13 6.90 30.83
N GLY A 759 -24.40 5.88 31.32
CA GLY A 759 -24.70 5.21 32.58
C GLY A 759 -25.80 4.13 32.52
N MET A 760 -26.26 3.72 31.32
CA MET A 760 -27.16 2.58 31.12
C MET A 760 -26.42 1.42 30.44
N VAL A 761 -26.71 0.20 30.89
CA VAL A 761 -26.16 -1.06 30.39
C VAL A 761 -27.30 -1.92 29.86
N PHE A 762 -27.15 -2.42 28.64
CA PHE A 762 -28.06 -3.39 28.04
C PHE A 762 -27.89 -4.77 28.71
N VAL A 763 -29.01 -5.37 29.12
CA VAL A 763 -29.04 -6.64 29.86
C VAL A 763 -29.53 -7.78 28.97
N GLY A 764 -30.39 -7.50 28.00
CA GLY A 764 -31.00 -8.50 27.14
C GLY A 764 -32.36 -8.06 26.61
N TRP A 765 -33.03 -8.94 25.89
CA TRP A 765 -34.32 -8.70 25.26
C TRP A 765 -35.44 -9.40 26.02
N LEU A 766 -36.49 -8.66 26.36
CA LEU A 766 -37.73 -9.23 26.88
C LEU A 766 -38.64 -9.59 25.70
N VAL A 767 -38.78 -10.89 25.45
CA VAL A 767 -39.62 -11.44 24.38
C VAL A 767 -40.75 -12.23 25.02
N ASN A 768 -42.00 -11.88 24.75
CA ASN A 768 -43.18 -12.55 25.34
C ASN A 768 -43.16 -12.68 26.88
N GLY A 769 -42.49 -11.74 27.56
CA GLY A 769 -42.34 -11.72 29.02
C GLY A 769 -41.19 -12.57 29.58
N GLU A 770 -40.37 -13.19 28.73
CA GLU A 770 -39.15 -13.90 29.11
C GLU A 770 -37.91 -13.09 28.72
N LEU A 771 -36.96 -12.92 29.65
CA LEU A 771 -35.71 -12.20 29.41
C LEU A 771 -34.71 -13.16 28.76
N MET A 772 -34.23 -12.78 27.59
CA MET A 772 -33.28 -13.54 26.78
C MET A 772 -32.04 -12.69 26.51
N GLU A 773 -30.87 -13.19 26.90
CA GLU A 773 -29.58 -12.54 26.60
C GLU A 773 -29.12 -12.82 25.16
N SER A 774 -29.50 -13.97 24.61
CA SER A 774 -29.26 -14.38 23.22
C SER A 774 -30.28 -15.43 22.77
N GLY A 775 -30.38 -15.66 21.46
CA GLY A 775 -31.27 -16.67 20.86
C GLY A 775 -32.11 -16.11 19.72
N THR A 776 -33.02 -16.92 19.21
CA THR A 776 -33.84 -16.57 18.04
C THR A 776 -35.33 -16.58 18.36
N VAL A 777 -36.11 -15.82 17.59
CA VAL A 777 -37.57 -15.77 17.67
C VAL A 777 -38.21 -15.87 16.29
N ILE A 778 -39.23 -16.71 16.15
CA ILE A 778 -39.96 -16.86 14.88
C ILE A 778 -41.15 -15.91 14.87
N VAL A 779 -41.20 -15.03 13.87
CA VAL A 779 -42.26 -14.02 13.72
C VAL A 779 -43.46 -14.63 13.01
N ASN A 780 -44.55 -14.89 13.73
CA ASN A 780 -45.81 -15.38 13.14
C ASN A 780 -47.03 -14.49 13.46
N GLU A 781 -46.77 -13.38 14.14
CA GLU A 781 -47.73 -12.34 14.51
C GLU A 781 -46.93 -11.06 14.81
N ASP A 782 -47.62 -9.93 14.99
CA ASP A 782 -46.96 -8.69 15.39
C ASP A 782 -46.34 -8.86 16.79
N MET A 783 -45.04 -8.56 16.91
CA MET A 783 -44.26 -8.77 18.13
C MET A 783 -43.84 -7.44 18.75
N VAL A 784 -43.90 -7.37 20.08
CA VAL A 784 -43.24 -6.29 20.85
C VAL A 784 -42.09 -6.90 21.62
N ILE A 785 -40.86 -6.46 21.33
CA ILE A 785 -39.64 -6.91 21.99
C ILE A 785 -39.06 -5.71 22.76
N THR A 786 -38.79 -5.88 24.05
CA THR A 786 -38.30 -4.78 24.89
C THR A 786 -36.82 -4.94 25.19
N ALA A 787 -35.99 -3.96 24.84
CA ALA A 787 -34.61 -3.87 25.28
C ALA A 787 -34.56 -3.58 26.78
N VAL A 788 -34.05 -4.50 27.57
CA VAL A 788 -33.93 -4.33 29.02
C VAL A 788 -32.63 -3.62 29.35
N LEU A 789 -32.74 -2.42 29.89
CA LEU A 789 -31.64 -1.58 30.34
C LEU A 789 -31.62 -1.52 31.87
N ARG A 790 -30.42 -1.48 32.45
CA ARG A 790 -30.21 -1.17 33.86
C ARG A 790 -29.16 -0.07 34.00
N LYS A 791 -29.17 0.67 35.10
CA LYS A 791 -28.08 1.61 35.38
C LYS A 791 -26.79 0.83 35.65
N GLU A 792 -25.69 1.37 35.14
CA GLU A 792 -24.35 0.95 35.49
C GLU A 792 -24.11 1.17 36.99
N THR A 793 -23.26 0.35 37.61
CA THR A 793 -22.96 0.43 39.04
C THR A 793 -21.45 0.52 39.26
N PHE A 794 -21.00 1.35 40.20
CA PHE A 794 -19.59 1.58 40.49
C PHE A 794 -19.22 1.30 41.94
N THR A 795 -17.95 1.04 42.17
CA THR A 795 -17.36 0.92 43.49
C THR A 795 -16.85 2.27 44.00
N VAL A 796 -17.24 2.66 45.21
CA VAL A 796 -16.77 3.87 45.90
C VAL A 796 -15.93 3.47 47.12
N ARG A 797 -14.69 3.95 47.20
CA ARG A 797 -13.75 3.56 48.28
C ARG A 797 -13.30 4.77 49.10
N PHE A 798 -13.08 4.54 50.39
CA PHE A 798 -12.57 5.54 51.31
C PHE A 798 -11.19 5.12 51.81
N TYR A 799 -10.23 6.00 51.61
CA TYR A 799 -8.81 5.78 51.84
C TYR A 799 -8.28 6.68 52.96
N ASP A 800 -7.47 6.15 53.85
CA ASP A 800 -6.84 6.88 54.94
C ASP A 800 -5.39 7.22 54.57
N THR A 801 -5.10 8.50 54.40
CA THR A 801 -3.76 8.97 53.98
C THR A 801 -2.68 8.77 55.04
N MET A 802 -3.05 8.64 56.32
CA MET A 802 -2.09 8.43 57.42
C MET A 802 -1.78 6.95 57.65
N ALA A 803 -2.76 6.08 57.48
CA ALA A 803 -2.60 4.63 57.61
C ALA A 803 -2.22 3.93 56.29
N ASP A 804 -2.19 4.67 55.17
CA ASP A 804 -1.95 4.18 53.81
C ASP A 804 -2.81 2.95 53.45
N SER A 805 -4.11 3.02 53.72
CA SER A 805 -5.03 1.90 53.49
C SER A 805 -6.48 2.32 53.29
N PHE A 806 -7.24 1.48 52.57
CA PHE A 806 -8.69 1.62 52.45
C PHE A 806 -9.39 1.08 53.70
N PHE A 807 -10.39 1.80 54.20
CA PHE A 807 -11.11 1.41 55.42
C PHE A 807 -12.63 1.26 55.23
N VAL A 808 -13.20 1.79 54.14
CA VAL A 808 -14.60 1.52 53.72
C VAL A 808 -14.67 1.35 52.21
N THR A 809 -15.51 0.43 51.73
CA THR A 809 -15.83 0.24 50.31
C THR A 809 -17.35 0.06 50.18
N MET A 810 -17.95 0.82 49.27
CA MET A 810 -19.34 0.69 48.85
C MET A 810 -19.34 0.03 47.47
N GLU A 811 -19.98 -1.13 47.36
CA GLU A 811 -20.16 -1.86 46.11
C GLU A 811 -21.51 -1.52 45.49
N ASP A 812 -21.64 -1.75 44.18
CA ASP A 812 -22.87 -1.64 43.41
C ASP A 812 -23.60 -0.27 43.48
N VAL A 813 -22.86 0.85 43.52
CA VAL A 813 -23.46 2.19 43.58
C VAL A 813 -23.89 2.64 42.18
N GLU A 814 -25.19 2.78 41.93
CA GLU A 814 -25.73 3.18 40.62
C GLU A 814 -25.13 4.49 40.09
N TYR A 815 -24.87 4.54 38.77
CA TYR A 815 -24.53 5.75 38.03
C TYR A 815 -25.55 6.87 38.30
N GLY A 816 -25.04 8.06 38.57
CA GLY A 816 -25.83 9.25 38.90
C GLY A 816 -26.28 9.33 40.36
N THR A 817 -25.91 8.36 41.23
CA THR A 817 -26.21 8.44 42.66
C THR A 817 -25.55 9.68 43.27
N VAL A 818 -26.34 10.52 43.94
CA VAL A 818 -25.85 11.71 44.64
C VAL A 818 -25.66 11.37 46.12
N LEU A 819 -24.40 11.28 46.56
CA LEU A 819 -24.04 11.10 47.96
C LEU A 819 -23.82 12.45 48.62
N ARG A 820 -24.31 12.62 49.86
CA ARG A 820 -23.94 13.79 50.68
C ARG A 820 -22.61 13.52 51.37
N VAL A 821 -21.74 14.52 51.40
CA VAL A 821 -20.45 14.41 52.10
C VAL A 821 -20.66 14.22 53.61
N SER A 822 -21.80 14.69 54.15
CA SER A 822 -22.22 14.41 55.54
C SER A 822 -22.49 12.94 55.83
N ASP A 823 -22.79 12.16 54.79
CA ASP A 823 -23.16 10.75 54.89
C ASP A 823 -21.94 9.85 54.58
N PHE A 824 -20.77 10.44 54.34
CA PHE A 824 -19.52 9.71 54.22
C PHE A 824 -19.19 9.01 55.54
N PRO A 825 -18.49 7.87 55.50
CA PRO A 825 -18.08 7.16 56.71
C PRO A 825 -17.24 8.05 57.61
N ALA A 826 -17.33 7.86 58.93
CA ALA A 826 -16.51 8.62 59.86
C ALA A 826 -15.01 8.38 59.57
N PRO A 827 -14.19 9.45 59.46
CA PRO A 827 -12.77 9.30 59.19
C PRO A 827 -12.07 8.61 60.38
N PRO A 828 -11.06 7.75 60.13
CA PRO A 828 -10.21 7.20 61.19
C PRO A 828 -9.59 8.29 62.08
N VAL A 829 -9.34 7.97 63.35
CA VAL A 829 -8.78 8.92 64.33
C VAL A 829 -7.28 8.67 64.48
N HIS A 830 -6.47 9.72 64.28
CA HIS A 830 -5.02 9.69 64.45
C HIS A 830 -4.58 10.64 65.57
N GLU A 831 -3.71 10.17 66.46
CA GLU A 831 -3.18 10.95 67.58
C GLU A 831 -2.38 12.16 67.09
N GLY A 832 -2.55 13.34 67.71
CA GLY A 832 -1.90 14.59 67.30
C GLY A 832 -2.43 15.23 66.01
N MET A 833 -3.33 14.57 65.28
CA MET A 833 -3.87 15.03 64.00
C MET A 833 -5.37 15.34 64.09
N ALA A 834 -5.83 16.30 63.30
CA ALA A 834 -7.23 16.66 63.12
C ALA A 834 -7.63 16.37 61.67
N PHE A 835 -8.84 15.83 61.48
CA PHE A 835 -9.40 15.65 60.15
C PHE A 835 -9.55 17.00 59.44
N ALA A 836 -8.92 17.14 58.28
CA ALA A 836 -8.89 18.37 57.49
C ALA A 836 -9.94 18.37 56.37
N GLY A 837 -10.40 17.19 55.94
CA GLY A 837 -11.43 17.04 54.90
C GLY A 837 -11.26 15.76 54.08
N TRP A 838 -12.21 15.52 53.18
CA TRP A 838 -12.11 14.48 52.16
C TRP A 838 -11.46 15.05 50.91
N ASP A 839 -10.41 14.42 50.43
CA ASP A 839 -9.74 14.74 49.18
C ASP A 839 -10.22 13.83 48.07
N TYR A 840 -10.39 14.41 46.89
CA TYR A 840 -10.63 13.69 45.64
C TYR A 840 -9.73 14.29 44.57
N ASN A 841 -8.85 13.47 43.99
CA ASN A 841 -7.86 13.87 42.97
C ASN A 841 -6.97 15.07 43.37
N GLY A 842 -6.49 15.10 44.61
CA GLY A 842 -5.56 16.13 45.09
C GLY A 842 -6.23 17.46 45.45
N ARG A 843 -7.56 17.48 45.56
CA ARG A 843 -8.33 18.63 46.08
C ARG A 843 -9.29 18.21 47.20
N ILE A 844 -9.25 18.95 48.31
CA ILE A 844 -10.25 18.85 49.38
C ILE A 844 -11.63 19.25 48.85
N ILE A 845 -12.60 18.34 49.00
CA ILE A 845 -14.00 18.51 48.64
C ILE A 845 -14.60 19.61 49.52
N THR A 846 -15.22 20.59 48.88
CA THR A 846 -15.90 21.72 49.54
C THR A 846 -17.41 21.73 49.29
N GLU A 847 -17.85 20.89 48.36
CA GLU A 847 -19.22 20.69 47.93
C GLU A 847 -19.99 19.82 48.93
N GLU A 848 -21.30 20.08 49.12
CA GLU A 848 -22.13 19.30 50.05
C GLU A 848 -22.46 17.90 49.54
N THR A 849 -22.36 17.69 48.23
CA THR A 849 -22.74 16.44 47.56
C THR A 849 -21.75 16.08 46.46
N VAL A 850 -21.59 14.78 46.23
CA VAL A 850 -20.81 14.24 45.12
C VAL A 850 -21.69 13.26 44.34
N THR A 851 -21.66 13.36 43.01
CA THR A 851 -22.38 12.45 42.10
C THR A 851 -21.44 11.34 41.65
N ILE A 852 -21.88 10.09 41.80
CA ILE A 852 -21.12 8.91 41.39
C ILE A 852 -21.36 8.68 39.90
N THR A 853 -20.34 8.86 39.08
CA THR A 853 -20.42 8.66 37.62
C THR A 853 -19.33 7.72 37.09
N ARG A 854 -18.48 7.23 37.98
CA ARG A 854 -17.36 6.32 37.73
C ARG A 854 -16.91 5.70 39.07
N PRO A 855 -15.95 4.76 39.10
CA PRO A 855 -15.30 4.38 40.34
C PRO A 855 -14.63 5.60 40.99
N MET A 856 -14.91 5.86 42.27
CA MET A 856 -14.40 7.03 42.99
C MET A 856 -13.66 6.62 44.28
N VAL A 857 -12.55 7.31 44.57
CA VAL A 857 -11.78 7.14 45.80
C VAL A 857 -11.73 8.46 46.56
N PHE A 858 -12.26 8.47 47.78
CA PHE A 858 -12.21 9.63 48.67
C PHE A 858 -11.16 9.42 49.75
N ALA A 859 -10.14 10.27 49.80
CA ALA A 859 -9.05 10.18 50.74
C ALA A 859 -9.29 11.06 51.97
N ALA A 860 -9.28 10.52 53.18
CA ALA A 860 -9.30 11.31 54.41
C ALA A 860 -7.93 11.98 54.59
N VAL A 861 -7.92 13.31 54.61
CA VAL A 861 -6.71 14.12 54.83
C VAL A 861 -6.75 14.71 56.23
N TYR A 862 -5.57 14.81 56.85
CA TYR A 862 -5.41 15.28 58.22
C TYR A 862 -4.39 16.42 58.31
N ALA A 863 -4.57 17.31 59.27
CA ALA A 863 -3.64 18.38 59.61
C ALA A 863 -3.20 18.25 61.09
N PRO A 864 -1.99 18.69 61.47
CA PRO A 864 -1.58 18.70 62.88
C PRO A 864 -2.54 19.52 63.74
N ARG A 865 -2.88 19.03 64.93
CA ARG A 865 -3.61 19.81 65.93
C ARG A 865 -2.72 20.94 66.44
N THR A 866 -3.26 22.14 66.59
CA THR A 866 -2.55 23.30 67.15
C THR A 866 -3.13 23.73 68.50
N CYS A 867 -2.29 24.28 69.36
CA CYS A 867 -2.62 24.93 70.64
C CYS A 867 -1.87 26.26 70.74
N ASN A 868 -2.32 27.18 71.60
CA ASN A 868 -1.71 28.50 71.73
C ASN A 868 -0.60 28.49 72.77
N LEU A 869 0.59 28.99 72.40
CA LEU A 869 1.65 29.32 73.33
C LEU A 869 1.71 30.84 73.50
N THR A 870 1.49 31.30 74.73
CA THR A 870 1.54 32.73 75.07
C THR A 870 2.60 32.97 76.14
N VAL A 871 3.46 33.98 75.94
CA VAL A 871 4.45 34.42 76.93
C VAL A 871 4.12 35.84 77.36
N ILE A 872 4.00 36.08 78.66
CA ILE A 872 3.57 37.35 79.25
C ILE A 872 4.63 37.85 80.23
N ASP A 873 4.93 39.14 80.16
CA ASP A 873 5.67 39.85 81.21
C ASP A 873 4.68 40.27 82.31
N ASP A 874 4.73 39.62 83.48
CA ASP A 874 3.77 39.88 84.55
C ASP A 874 3.97 41.23 85.23
N TYR A 875 5.12 41.88 85.03
CA TYR A 875 5.35 43.20 85.58
C TYR A 875 4.64 44.30 84.79
N THR A 876 4.70 44.24 83.46
CA THR A 876 4.08 45.24 82.57
C THR A 876 2.68 44.83 82.09
N GLY A 877 2.38 43.52 82.12
CA GLY A 877 1.22 42.92 81.48
C GLY A 877 1.35 42.80 79.96
N GLU A 878 2.54 43.01 79.39
CA GLU A 878 2.78 42.92 77.95
C GLU A 878 2.90 41.46 77.49
N THR A 879 2.24 41.13 76.39
CA THR A 879 2.39 39.84 75.71
C THR A 879 3.65 39.87 74.84
N LEU A 880 4.64 39.07 75.19
CA LEU A 880 5.94 38.97 74.52
C LEU A 880 5.91 38.03 73.31
N LEU A 881 5.09 36.98 73.38
CA LEU A 881 4.87 36.00 72.31
C LEU A 881 3.43 35.52 72.39
N ASP A 882 2.76 35.41 71.23
CA ASP A 882 1.44 34.81 71.11
C ASP A 882 1.36 34.13 69.74
N THR A 883 1.51 32.81 69.71
CA THR A 883 1.62 32.06 68.46
C THR A 883 1.03 30.66 68.59
N PRO A 884 0.20 30.21 67.63
CA PRO A 884 -0.26 28.84 67.60
C PRO A 884 0.90 27.90 67.24
N VAL A 885 1.06 26.85 68.03
CA VAL A 885 2.07 25.79 67.86
C VAL A 885 1.37 24.44 67.74
N SER A 886 2.01 23.46 67.10
CA SER A 886 1.46 22.10 67.06
C SER A 886 1.43 21.49 68.47
N VAL A 887 0.41 20.70 68.78
CA VAL A 887 0.36 19.91 70.03
C VAL A 887 1.59 18.98 70.09
N GLY A 888 2.31 19.01 71.21
CA GLY A 888 3.61 18.35 71.38
C GLY A 888 4.83 19.19 70.97
N PHE A 889 4.61 20.45 70.56
CA PHE A 889 5.71 21.39 70.26
C PHE A 889 6.59 21.59 71.50
N SER A 890 7.89 21.40 71.34
CA SER A 890 8.87 21.49 72.42
C SER A 890 9.94 22.52 72.11
N PHE A 891 10.34 23.31 73.11
CA PHE A 891 11.36 24.34 72.96
C PHE A 891 12.16 24.52 74.26
N GLU A 892 13.38 25.06 74.16
CA GLU A 892 14.25 25.29 75.31
C GLU A 892 13.88 26.61 76.02
N VAL A 893 13.78 26.59 77.35
CA VAL A 893 13.40 27.76 78.16
C VAL A 893 14.41 28.91 78.00
N GLY A 894 15.68 28.59 77.72
CA GLY A 894 16.73 29.57 77.45
C GLY A 894 16.55 30.38 76.18
N GLU A 895 15.67 29.95 75.26
CA GLU A 895 15.36 30.69 74.03
C GLU A 895 14.35 31.82 74.25
N ILE A 896 13.66 31.85 75.40
CA ILE A 896 12.73 32.94 75.73
C ILE A 896 13.52 34.18 76.19
N PRO A 897 13.42 35.32 75.48
CA PRO A 897 14.11 36.54 75.90
C PRO A 897 13.57 37.05 77.25
N VAL A 898 14.44 37.23 78.24
CA VAL A 898 14.06 37.75 79.57
C VAL A 898 13.90 39.27 79.50
N PRO A 899 12.71 39.84 79.81
CA PRO A 899 12.51 41.28 79.84
C PRO A 899 13.24 41.91 81.06
N THR A 900 13.60 43.20 80.96
CA THR A 900 14.36 43.92 82.00
C THR A 900 13.60 45.13 82.53
N HIS A 901 13.48 45.25 83.85
CA HIS A 901 12.74 46.32 84.54
C HIS A 901 13.59 46.98 85.62
N GLU A 902 13.57 48.32 85.69
CA GLU A 902 14.33 49.10 86.68
C GLU A 902 13.77 48.90 88.11
N GLY A 903 14.62 48.57 89.08
CA GLY A 903 14.23 48.33 90.49
C GLY A 903 13.59 46.96 90.78
N MET A 904 13.56 46.07 89.79
CA MET A 904 12.98 44.72 89.87
C MET A 904 14.02 43.64 89.52
N VAL A 905 13.92 42.48 90.16
CA VAL A 905 14.76 41.31 89.90
C VAL A 905 13.92 40.21 89.26
N PHE A 906 14.39 39.64 88.14
CA PHE A 906 13.74 38.50 87.49
C PHE A 906 13.83 37.27 88.39
N VAL A 907 12.67 36.70 88.74
CA VAL A 907 12.56 35.52 89.60
C VAL A 907 12.63 34.23 88.79
N GLY A 908 11.99 34.22 87.62
CA GLY A 908 11.92 33.06 86.75
C GLY A 908 10.69 33.06 85.85
N TRP A 909 10.59 32.03 85.01
CA TRP A 909 9.40 31.74 84.20
C TRP A 909 8.44 30.86 84.98
N PHE A 910 7.14 31.17 84.92
CA PHE A 910 6.09 30.45 85.63
C PHE A 910 5.01 29.97 84.69
N ILE A 911 4.51 28.77 84.90
CA ILE A 911 3.31 28.25 84.24
C ILE A 911 2.30 27.93 85.34
N ASN A 912 1.08 28.44 85.22
CA ASN A 912 0.00 28.24 86.22
C ASN A 912 0.39 28.61 87.67
N GLY A 913 1.33 29.55 87.85
CA GLY A 913 1.81 30.00 89.15
C GLY A 913 2.91 29.14 89.79
N GLU A 914 3.42 28.12 89.10
CA GLU A 914 4.58 27.32 89.53
C GLU A 914 5.84 27.68 88.73
N LEU A 915 7.00 27.71 89.40
CA LEU A 915 8.28 28.03 88.78
C LEU A 915 8.69 26.91 87.84
N VAL A 916 8.97 27.25 86.58
CA VAL A 916 9.51 26.30 85.59
C VAL A 916 10.97 25.99 85.95
N THR A 917 11.24 24.73 86.27
CA THR A 917 12.59 24.23 86.58
C THR A 917 13.21 23.38 85.47
N ASP A 918 12.41 22.96 84.49
CA ASP A 918 12.84 22.12 83.38
C ASP A 918 13.48 22.95 82.26
N GLU A 919 14.49 22.38 81.58
CA GLU A 919 15.20 23.06 80.48
C GLU A 919 14.39 23.09 79.18
N ILE A 920 13.43 22.17 79.00
CA ILE A 920 12.56 22.05 77.82
C ILE A 920 11.10 22.06 78.29
N ILE A 921 10.29 22.88 77.63
CA ILE A 921 8.83 22.89 77.80
C ILE A 921 8.21 22.22 76.59
N THR A 922 7.30 21.28 76.82
CA THR A 922 6.44 20.69 75.79
C THR A 922 5.01 21.21 75.96
N VAL A 923 4.45 21.77 74.88
CA VAL A 923 3.12 22.38 74.85
C VAL A 923 2.12 21.37 74.33
N GLU A 924 1.32 20.81 75.24
CA GLU A 924 0.27 19.82 74.92
C GLU A 924 -1.13 20.45 74.83
N GLU A 925 -1.28 21.66 75.37
CA GLU A 925 -2.51 22.45 75.41
C GLU A 925 -2.18 23.95 75.46
N ASP A 926 -3.20 24.80 75.43
CA ASP A 926 -3.02 26.26 75.53
C ASP A 926 -2.22 26.60 76.80
N THR A 927 -1.00 27.09 76.62
CA THR A 927 -0.03 27.29 77.69
C THR A 927 0.37 28.75 77.77
N VAL A 928 0.24 29.32 78.96
CA VAL A 928 0.66 30.69 79.27
C VAL A 928 1.86 30.65 80.20
N ILE A 929 2.96 31.27 79.77
CA ILE A 929 4.22 31.38 80.51
C ILE A 929 4.39 32.82 80.96
N HIS A 930 4.62 33.02 82.26
CA HIS A 930 4.73 34.31 82.90
C HIS A 930 6.17 34.60 83.33
N ALA A 931 6.75 35.73 82.91
CA ALA A 931 7.98 36.26 83.49
C ALA A 931 7.66 37.00 84.78
N VAL A 932 8.08 36.45 85.93
CA VAL A 932 7.76 37.02 87.25
C VAL A 932 8.96 37.79 87.80
N PHE A 933 8.67 38.93 88.43
CA PHE A 933 9.64 39.87 88.98
C PHE A 933 9.33 40.23 90.44
N GLU A 934 10.36 40.48 91.24
CA GLU A 934 10.22 40.94 92.64
C GLU A 934 11.01 42.24 92.91
N PRO A 935 10.50 43.12 93.80
CA PRO A 935 11.14 44.38 94.15
C PRO A 935 12.41 44.17 94.97
N GLU A 936 13.42 44.98 94.70
CA GLU A 936 14.70 44.96 95.43
C GLU A 936 14.49 45.34 96.92
N ALA A 937 14.98 44.52 97.87
CA ALA A 937 14.64 44.62 99.30
C ALA A 937 15.29 45.83 100.03
N PRO A 938 14.60 46.47 101.01
CA PRO A 938 15.12 47.65 101.73
C PRO A 938 16.20 47.31 102.78
N VAL A 939 17.13 48.25 103.01
CA VAL A 939 18.29 48.08 103.92
C VAL A 939 17.89 48.31 105.39
N ILE A 940 18.10 47.30 106.25
CA ILE A 940 17.86 47.41 107.71
C ILE A 940 18.84 48.42 108.33
N GLY A 941 18.34 49.37 109.13
CA GLY A 941 19.11 50.43 109.76
C GLY A 941 19.13 51.77 109.01
N ASP A 942 18.63 51.83 107.77
CA ASP A 942 18.37 53.07 107.02
C ASP A 942 16.97 53.61 107.37
N ILE A 943 16.92 54.57 108.28
CA ILE A 943 15.69 55.07 108.89
C ILE A 943 15.14 56.26 108.10
N ASN A 944 16.02 57.06 107.50
CA ASN A 944 15.63 58.22 106.70
C ASN A 944 15.27 57.83 105.23
N GLY A 945 15.64 56.63 104.78
CA GLY A 945 15.32 56.08 103.46
C GLY A 945 16.25 56.57 102.34
N ASP A 946 17.49 56.97 102.67
CA ASP A 946 18.46 57.49 101.70
C ASP A 946 19.34 56.41 101.02
N GLY A 947 19.14 55.15 101.38
CA GLY A 947 19.83 53.99 100.86
C GLY A 947 21.10 53.61 101.64
N THR A 948 21.45 54.34 102.71
CA THR A 948 22.64 54.07 103.54
C THR A 948 22.35 54.15 105.04
N ILE A 949 23.19 53.53 105.88
CA ILE A 949 23.10 53.64 107.35
C ILE A 949 24.05 54.75 107.81
N GLY A 950 23.49 55.95 108.04
CA GLY A 950 24.23 57.17 108.36
C GLY A 950 24.10 57.65 109.80
N ILE A 951 24.81 58.75 110.12
CA ILE A 951 24.72 59.42 111.43
C ILE A 951 23.30 59.96 111.67
N ASP A 952 22.60 60.37 110.61
CA ASP A 952 21.25 60.90 110.69
C ASP A 952 20.24 59.83 111.12
N ASP A 953 20.41 58.58 110.69
CA ASP A 953 19.61 57.43 111.12
C ASP A 953 19.80 57.12 112.60
N ALA A 954 21.05 57.11 113.06
CA ALA A 954 21.38 56.91 114.46
C ALA A 954 20.80 58.02 115.35
N LEU A 955 20.79 59.27 114.86
CA LEU A 955 20.18 60.41 115.53
C LEU A 955 18.66 60.29 115.61
N MET A 956 18.00 59.83 114.54
CA MET A 956 16.56 59.57 114.53
C MET A 956 16.20 58.49 115.56
N LEU A 957 16.95 57.39 115.61
CA LEU A 957 16.75 56.33 116.61
C LEU A 957 16.98 56.83 118.04
N MET A 958 18.02 57.65 118.27
CA MET A 958 18.31 58.17 119.60
C MET A 958 17.22 59.12 120.09
N ARG A 959 16.67 59.96 119.21
CA ARG A 959 15.56 60.88 119.53
C ARG A 959 14.26 60.13 119.80
N TYR A 960 14.04 59.03 119.08
CA TYR A 960 12.94 58.12 119.34
C TYR A 960 13.07 57.42 120.71
N ALA A 961 14.24 56.86 121.03
CA ALA A 961 14.50 56.16 122.29
C ALA A 961 14.32 57.05 123.55
N ILE A 962 14.59 58.36 123.44
CA ILE A 962 14.38 59.32 124.55
C ILE A 962 13.00 59.99 124.54
N GLY A 963 12.11 59.59 123.62
CA GLY A 963 10.72 60.06 123.54
C GLY A 963 10.55 61.50 123.01
N THR A 964 11.52 62.01 122.26
CA THR A 964 11.49 63.37 121.71
C THR A 964 10.98 63.45 120.26
N GLU A 965 10.99 62.34 119.54
CA GLU A 965 10.55 62.22 118.14
C GLU A 965 9.89 60.83 117.94
N GLY A 966 8.88 60.72 117.08
CA GLY A 966 8.22 59.44 116.76
C GLY A 966 8.75 58.87 115.44
N LEU A 967 8.81 57.55 115.31
CA LEU A 967 9.08 56.88 114.04
C LEU A 967 7.76 56.48 113.37
N THR A 968 7.72 56.48 112.03
CA THR A 968 6.62 55.83 111.31
C THR A 968 6.71 54.31 111.44
N ASP A 969 5.62 53.60 111.18
CA ASP A 969 5.58 52.13 111.26
C ASP A 969 6.62 51.47 110.33
N GLU A 970 6.88 52.05 109.14
CA GLU A 970 7.91 51.59 108.21
C GLU A 970 9.34 51.87 108.71
N GLN A 971 9.55 53.00 109.37
CA GLN A 971 10.84 53.35 109.98
C GLN A 971 11.12 52.48 111.20
N ALA A 972 10.10 52.22 112.02
CA ALA A 972 10.18 51.33 113.17
C ALA A 972 10.50 49.88 112.77
N ALA A 973 9.99 49.43 111.61
CA ALA A 973 10.28 48.09 111.08
C ALA A 973 11.75 47.89 110.67
N ARG A 974 12.51 48.97 110.44
CA ARG A 974 13.95 48.94 110.12
C ARG A 974 14.85 49.40 111.27
N ALA A 975 14.24 49.73 112.41
CA ALA A 975 14.85 50.41 113.55
C ALA A 975 15.35 49.49 114.67
N ASP A 976 14.88 48.24 114.73
CA ASP A 976 15.38 47.21 115.64
C ASP A 976 16.60 46.53 114.99
N LEU A 977 17.79 47.11 115.19
CA LEU A 977 19.02 46.61 114.58
C LEU A 977 19.55 45.37 115.30
N ASN A 978 19.14 45.16 116.56
CA ASN A 978 19.64 44.08 117.40
C ASN A 978 18.72 42.84 117.40
N GLY A 979 17.46 42.99 116.97
CA GLY A 979 16.47 41.92 116.81
C GLY A 979 15.77 41.50 118.11
N ASP A 980 15.80 42.30 119.16
CA ASP A 980 15.18 41.99 120.46
C ASP A 980 13.69 42.36 120.54
N GLY A 981 13.15 42.97 119.48
CA GLY A 981 11.76 43.38 119.37
C GLY A 981 11.43 44.70 120.06
N ALA A 982 12.43 45.42 120.58
CA ALA A 982 12.30 46.77 121.11
C ALA A 982 13.20 47.73 120.32
N VAL A 983 12.68 48.91 119.97
CA VAL A 983 13.50 49.97 119.39
C VAL A 983 13.92 50.90 120.53
N ASP A 984 15.17 50.81 120.96
CA ASP A 984 15.68 51.59 122.08
C ASP A 984 17.09 52.19 121.86
N VAL A 985 17.73 52.65 122.94
CA VAL A 985 19.04 53.32 122.86
C VAL A 985 20.15 52.37 122.35
N PHE A 986 19.98 51.05 122.50
CA PHE A 986 20.93 50.06 122.01
C PHE A 986 20.92 49.96 120.48
N ASP A 987 19.76 50.13 119.83
CA ASP A 987 19.67 50.19 118.36
C ASP A 987 20.26 51.48 117.80
N ALA A 988 20.02 52.60 118.49
CA ALA A 988 20.65 53.88 118.15
C ALA A 988 22.19 53.79 118.24
N LEU A 989 22.72 53.05 119.22
CA LEU A 989 24.15 52.79 119.36
C LEU A 989 24.70 51.88 118.25
N LEU A 990 23.92 50.89 117.79
CA LEU A 990 24.31 50.02 116.69
C LEU A 990 24.30 50.76 115.36
N ALA A 991 23.30 51.60 115.09
CA ALA A 991 23.27 52.47 113.92
C ALA A 991 24.42 53.48 113.94
N LEU A 992 24.72 54.09 115.10
CA LEU A 992 25.85 55.02 115.24
C LEU A 992 27.20 54.30 115.01
N ARG A 993 27.33 53.07 115.51
CA ARG A 993 28.53 52.25 115.30
C ARG A 993 28.69 51.86 113.84
N ALA A 994 27.59 51.50 113.16
CA ALA A 994 27.60 51.20 111.73
C ALA A 994 27.99 52.44 110.90
N ALA A 995 27.46 53.61 111.23
CA ALA A 995 27.77 54.87 110.57
C ALA A 995 29.22 55.34 110.77
N LEU A 996 29.83 55.06 111.93
CA LEU A 996 31.22 55.45 112.24
C LEU A 996 32.27 54.48 111.71
N ASN A 997 31.95 53.18 111.62
CA ASN A 997 32.90 52.14 111.24
C ASN A 997 32.72 51.60 109.81
N GLY A 998 31.64 51.98 109.11
CA GLY A 998 31.33 51.47 107.77
C GLY A 998 30.98 49.98 107.74
N GLU A 999 30.60 49.40 108.88
CA GLU A 999 30.29 47.97 109.04
C GLU A 999 28.81 47.77 109.43
N GLN A 1000 28.12 46.88 108.72
CA GLN A 1000 26.71 46.53 108.91
C GLN A 1000 26.49 45.78 110.25
N ALA A 1001 25.45 46.12 111.02
CA ALA A 1001 25.15 45.48 112.31
C ALA A 1001 24.61 44.03 112.12
N PRO A 1002 24.92 43.08 113.04
CA PRO A 1002 24.50 41.68 112.92
C PRO A 1002 23.02 41.49 113.28
N CYS A 1003 22.18 41.14 112.31
CA CYS A 1003 20.79 40.75 112.56
C CYS A 1003 20.69 39.27 112.98
N ILE A 1004 20.05 38.98 114.12
CA ILE A 1004 19.69 37.62 114.57
C ILE A 1004 18.16 37.49 114.52
N LYS A 1005 17.63 36.57 113.70
CA LYS A 1005 16.18 36.27 113.60
C LYS A 1005 15.74 35.25 114.69
N PRO A 1006 14.56 35.41 115.33
CA PRO A 1006 14.01 34.46 116.29
C PRO A 1006 13.40 33.18 115.65
N GLN A 1007 13.50 32.05 116.36
CA GLN A 1007 13.11 30.69 115.94
C GLN A 1007 11.63 30.32 116.22
N ASN A 1008 10.96 29.85 115.15
CA ASN A 1008 9.98 28.77 114.97
C ASN A 1008 8.75 28.56 115.87
N THR A 1009 7.56 28.38 115.24
CA THR A 1009 6.76 27.13 115.34
C THR A 1009 5.59 27.03 114.33
N ALA A 1010 5.67 26.06 113.42
CA ALA A 1010 4.62 25.12 112.94
C ALA A 1010 5.11 24.51 111.59
N GLY A 1011 5.20 23.20 111.36
CA GLY A 1011 4.85 22.02 112.14
C GLY A 1011 5.62 20.79 111.61
N LYS A 1012 5.69 19.75 112.46
CA LYS A 1012 6.28 18.43 112.17
C LYS A 1012 5.27 17.47 111.56
N ALA A 1013 5.80 16.55 110.75
CA ALA A 1013 5.41 15.15 110.44
C ALA A 1013 5.32 14.95 108.91
N GLU A 1014 6.03 14.06 108.22
CA GLU A 1014 6.96 12.93 108.46
C GLU A 1014 7.77 12.76 107.13
N ALA A 1015 9.00 12.26 107.03
CA ALA A 1015 9.95 11.64 107.96
C ALA A 1015 11.39 12.04 107.59
#